data_AF-A0AAC8QB63-F1
#
_entry.id   AF-A0AAC8QB63-F1
#
_cell.length_a   1.000
_cell.length_b   1.000
_cell.length_c   1.000
_cell.angle_alpha   90.00
_cell.angle_beta   90.00
_cell.angle_gamma   90.00
#
_symmetry.space_group_name_H-M   'P 1'
#
loop_
_entity.id
_entity.type
_entity.pdbx_description
1 polymer ?
#
loop_
_entity_poly.entity_id
_entity_poly.type
_entity_poly.pdbx_seq_one_letter_code
_entity_poly.pdbx_strand_id
1 'polypeptide(L)'
;MIRFRVGHRWKREPAEAPHDSVSLELDGVNLLPGAVEEPLVEAVPALVEAVAGLHAGGRRLAQVSLTEAHLELVLRRSGTDIELQVASLSRPARLLRPPLRLDAEELAEAARVGGQGFLEDIRKVAPRRLSGAAEQGLEQALRQLEEPVHLREERRPEPFTRRVAPPGVPGFGFALDDTDDVLRRAAREKGPALASLLCPGEVWLSLPERPVAWRASGPPFLTALELARQAADLARAVELGEPRFGLEPAGVRPELTLDLKAGEARLGGATFPLTGAALVEAMYHLGQALAVAMSERERALAGNPYLVELTERCREGLSHLRGAVQPPEESGMAMARTALSTAASRPLKVPGRLRRLRFDDLWEQRKLADADQGRLMLGRQGPVYSSPQMACAFERKSGKQLWRRAATHGVAASTDGYSLAASAVRVCGFHGKGAGARWLHDHDGLRIGPQLLRQDGLLLTLSDDRIALAYNEMTGREMWRLTPPRTRRSHLSIHAHRALLATDSGYLYGLDLADGQVRFRVSASLPFLGPPVPWGRRFVATLGQGSHFALLLSDAHTGEAAWTYEMSLALPSAPLPSGKRVYVAGELEGEGVLLCLDANGQTRWQRTLHLGPGPFALARLPGGVLVTSALGAATRVSDEGEVDWRVGAAGEQLTKALQPIISRGVVLVPGERVRAVDPDSGNVLAEVRAGAGLMALQADAQLNLYFLDELGTISAYRLVSHFAVVSS
;
A
#
# COMPACT_ATOMS: atom_id res chain seq x y z
N MET A 1 -29.54 -27.24 -19.41
CA MET A 1 -29.50 -27.85 -18.07
C MET A 1 -28.29 -27.37 -17.29
N ILE A 2 -28.55 -26.60 -16.24
CA ILE A 2 -27.54 -26.10 -15.29
C ILE A 2 -27.26 -27.16 -14.22
N ARG A 3 -25.99 -27.34 -13.83
CA ARG A 3 -25.59 -28.19 -12.70
C ARG A 3 -24.53 -27.52 -11.84
N PHE A 4 -24.67 -27.63 -10.53
CA PHE A 4 -23.65 -27.22 -9.57
C PHE A 4 -23.07 -28.47 -8.92
N ARG A 5 -21.74 -28.68 -9.01
CA ARG A 5 -21.08 -29.87 -8.47
C ARG A 5 -19.86 -29.51 -7.65
N VAL A 6 -19.68 -30.29 -6.60
CA VAL A 6 -18.53 -30.24 -5.68
C VAL A 6 -17.78 -31.56 -5.80
N GLY A 7 -16.45 -31.49 -5.78
CA GLY A 7 -15.60 -32.68 -5.79
C GLY A 7 -15.79 -33.56 -4.55
N HIS A 8 -15.16 -34.74 -4.58
CA HIS A 8 -15.29 -35.76 -3.53
C HIS A 8 -13.95 -36.20 -2.93
N ARG A 9 -12.83 -35.59 -3.33
CA ARG A 9 -11.49 -35.85 -2.80
C ARG A 9 -11.38 -35.48 -1.33
N TRP A 10 -11.92 -34.33 -0.95
CA TRP A 10 -11.93 -33.86 0.45
C TRP A 10 -12.55 -34.86 1.43
N LYS A 11 -13.41 -35.76 0.94
CA LYS A 11 -14.05 -36.80 1.77
C LYS A 11 -13.07 -37.87 2.27
N ARG A 12 -11.91 -38.00 1.63
CA ARG A 12 -10.89 -39.02 1.95
C ARG A 12 -9.97 -38.59 3.09
N GLU A 13 -9.91 -37.29 3.38
CA GLU A 13 -8.98 -36.69 4.35
C GLU A 13 -9.76 -35.80 5.35
N PRO A 14 -10.62 -36.40 6.20
CA PRO A 14 -11.51 -35.65 7.09
C PRO A 14 -10.79 -34.82 8.17
N ALA A 15 -9.49 -35.06 8.35
CA ALA A 15 -8.65 -34.30 9.28
C ALA A 15 -8.29 -32.91 8.74
N GLU A 16 -8.33 -32.68 7.44
CA GLU A 16 -7.98 -31.39 6.82
C GLU A 16 -9.21 -30.48 6.62
N ALA A 17 -8.99 -29.22 6.25
CA ALA A 17 -10.07 -28.32 5.86
C ALA A 17 -10.57 -28.75 4.46
N PRO A 18 -11.89 -28.79 4.21
CA PRO A 18 -12.42 -29.36 2.98
C PRO A 18 -12.14 -28.46 1.78
N HIS A 19 -11.12 -28.81 1.01
CA HIS A 19 -10.75 -28.17 -0.25
C HIS A 19 -11.01 -29.15 -1.41
N ASP A 20 -11.67 -28.68 -2.46
CA ASP A 20 -11.87 -29.47 -3.66
C ASP A 20 -12.33 -28.61 -4.84
N SER A 21 -12.52 -29.24 -5.98
CA SER A 21 -13.12 -28.64 -7.15
C SER A 21 -14.56 -28.17 -6.92
N VAL A 22 -14.86 -26.97 -7.44
CA VAL A 22 -16.20 -26.40 -7.52
C VAL A 22 -16.50 -26.15 -9.00
N SER A 23 -17.65 -26.62 -9.47
CA SER A 23 -18.04 -26.47 -10.88
C SER A 23 -19.48 -26.02 -11.03
N LEU A 24 -19.69 -25.12 -11.97
CA LEU A 24 -21.01 -24.72 -12.46
C LEU A 24 -21.05 -25.07 -13.93
N GLU A 25 -21.82 -26.07 -14.31
CA GLU A 25 -21.92 -26.57 -15.68
C GLU A 25 -23.18 -26.03 -16.34
N LEU A 26 -23.06 -25.56 -17.59
CA LEU A 26 -24.20 -25.31 -18.49
C LEU A 26 -24.08 -26.26 -19.67
N ASP A 27 -25.04 -27.18 -19.81
CA ASP A 27 -25.07 -28.20 -20.87
C ASP A 27 -23.75 -29.01 -20.97
N GLY A 28 -23.18 -29.33 -19.81
CA GLY A 28 -21.94 -30.10 -19.68
C GLY A 28 -20.65 -29.29 -19.81
N VAL A 29 -20.73 -27.97 -20.07
CA VAL A 29 -19.56 -27.09 -20.13
C VAL A 29 -19.33 -26.43 -18.77
N ASN A 30 -18.16 -26.66 -18.16
CA ASN A 30 -17.79 -25.99 -16.91
C ASN A 30 -17.54 -24.48 -17.15
N LEU A 31 -18.28 -23.66 -16.41
CA LEU A 31 -18.22 -22.20 -16.42
C LEU A 31 -17.08 -21.65 -15.55
N LEU A 32 -16.54 -22.46 -14.65
CA LEU A 32 -15.54 -22.11 -13.62
C LEU A 32 -14.23 -22.87 -13.83
N PRO A 33 -13.48 -22.58 -14.92
CA PRO A 33 -12.24 -23.27 -15.19
C PRO A 33 -11.20 -22.92 -14.11
N GLY A 34 -10.49 -23.93 -13.60
CA GLY A 34 -9.42 -23.75 -12.62
C GLY A 34 -9.89 -23.63 -11.16
N ALA A 35 -11.20 -23.67 -10.89
CA ALA A 35 -11.77 -23.80 -9.54
C ALA A 35 -11.54 -25.21 -8.98
N VAL A 36 -10.28 -25.49 -8.67
CA VAL A 36 -9.75 -26.71 -8.09
C VAL A 36 -9.12 -26.32 -6.75
N GLU A 37 -9.29 -27.16 -5.73
CA GLU A 37 -8.86 -26.89 -4.35
C GLU A 37 -9.55 -25.66 -3.70
N GLU A 38 -10.76 -25.31 -4.09
CA GLU A 38 -11.50 -24.21 -3.44
C GLU A 38 -11.91 -24.59 -2.00
N PRO A 39 -11.87 -23.65 -1.04
CA PRO A 39 -12.37 -23.86 0.32
C PRO A 39 -13.89 -24.05 0.28
N LEU A 40 -14.35 -25.31 0.33
CA LEU A 40 -15.75 -25.64 0.11
C LEU A 40 -16.69 -25.04 1.15
N VAL A 41 -16.20 -24.87 2.39
CA VAL A 41 -16.92 -24.23 3.51
C VAL A 41 -17.20 -22.75 3.30
N GLU A 42 -16.50 -22.10 2.37
CA GLU A 42 -16.75 -20.70 2.00
C GLU A 42 -17.45 -20.63 0.64
N ALA A 43 -16.93 -21.32 -0.37
CA ALA A 43 -17.40 -21.24 -1.74
C ALA A 43 -18.85 -21.75 -1.91
N VAL A 44 -19.20 -22.88 -1.27
CA VAL A 44 -20.53 -23.48 -1.41
C VAL A 44 -21.61 -22.61 -0.74
N PRO A 45 -21.49 -22.23 0.55
CA PRO A 45 -22.47 -21.33 1.17
C PRO A 45 -22.59 -20.00 0.43
N ALA A 46 -21.47 -19.38 0.02
CA ALA A 46 -21.50 -18.10 -0.68
C ALA A 46 -22.28 -18.18 -2.00
N LEU A 47 -22.09 -19.25 -2.79
CA LEU A 47 -22.84 -19.45 -4.03
C LEU A 47 -24.33 -19.68 -3.77
N VAL A 48 -24.68 -20.55 -2.83
CA VAL A 48 -26.09 -20.87 -2.54
C VAL A 48 -26.81 -19.64 -1.99
N GLU A 49 -26.21 -18.89 -1.07
CA GLU A 49 -26.75 -17.64 -0.55
C GLU A 49 -26.88 -16.56 -1.64
N ALA A 50 -25.92 -16.48 -2.57
CA ALA A 50 -26.00 -15.60 -3.73
C ALA A 50 -27.24 -15.89 -4.58
N VAL A 51 -27.43 -17.15 -4.99
CA VAL A 51 -28.58 -17.56 -5.80
C VAL A 51 -29.88 -17.39 -5.03
N ALA A 52 -29.94 -17.80 -3.75
CA ALA A 52 -31.13 -17.65 -2.90
C ALA A 52 -31.57 -16.19 -2.77
N GLY A 53 -30.63 -15.26 -2.56
CA GLY A 53 -30.96 -13.83 -2.46
C GLY A 53 -31.49 -13.22 -3.77
N LEU A 54 -31.06 -13.73 -4.93
CA LEU A 54 -31.58 -13.34 -6.24
C LEU A 54 -32.95 -13.98 -6.52
N HIS A 55 -33.15 -15.23 -6.09
CA HIS A 55 -34.39 -15.99 -6.22
C HIS A 55 -35.54 -15.41 -5.40
N ALA A 56 -35.29 -15.12 -4.12
CA ALA A 56 -36.26 -14.48 -3.21
C ALA A 56 -36.56 -13.01 -3.57
N GLY A 57 -35.80 -12.44 -4.51
CA GLY A 57 -35.97 -11.06 -4.95
C GLY A 57 -35.51 -10.01 -3.93
N GLY A 58 -34.80 -10.41 -2.87
CA GLY A 58 -34.27 -9.52 -1.83
C GLY A 58 -33.07 -8.66 -2.25
N ARG A 59 -32.34 -9.10 -3.28
CA ARG A 59 -31.28 -8.34 -3.97
C ARG A 59 -31.34 -8.59 -5.49
N ARG A 60 -30.75 -7.71 -6.30
CA ARG A 60 -30.67 -7.90 -7.77
C ARG A 60 -29.26 -8.17 -8.27
N LEU A 61 -28.25 -7.86 -7.47
CA LEU A 61 -26.85 -8.21 -7.73
C LEU A 61 -26.30 -9.06 -6.60
N ALA A 62 -25.53 -10.08 -6.97
CA ALA A 62 -24.73 -10.88 -6.07
C ALA A 62 -23.31 -11.06 -6.62
N GLN A 63 -22.36 -11.29 -5.72
CA GLN A 63 -20.97 -11.57 -6.06
C GLN A 63 -20.50 -12.74 -5.21
N VAL A 64 -19.76 -13.66 -5.83
CA VAL A 64 -19.17 -14.82 -5.17
C VAL A 64 -17.71 -14.90 -5.59
N SER A 65 -16.82 -14.95 -4.60
CA SER A 65 -15.39 -15.11 -4.82
C SER A 65 -15.00 -16.58 -4.75
N LEU A 66 -14.23 -17.05 -5.73
CA LEU A 66 -13.51 -18.32 -5.71
C LEU A 66 -12.03 -18.00 -5.54
N THR A 67 -11.52 -18.21 -4.34
CA THR A 67 -10.25 -17.65 -3.87
C THR A 67 -9.07 -18.30 -4.56
N GLU A 68 -9.11 -19.62 -4.80
CA GLU A 68 -7.98 -20.36 -5.37
C GLU A 68 -7.90 -20.20 -6.89
N ALA A 69 -9.05 -20.18 -7.58
CA ALA A 69 -9.13 -19.89 -9.00
C ALA A 69 -8.92 -18.42 -9.35
N HIS A 70 -9.02 -17.54 -8.34
CA HIS A 70 -8.98 -16.08 -8.49
C HIS A 70 -10.10 -15.58 -9.42
N LEU A 71 -11.29 -16.14 -9.23
CA LEU A 71 -12.48 -15.82 -10.01
C LEU A 71 -13.52 -15.11 -9.15
N GLU A 72 -14.16 -14.11 -9.75
CA GLU A 72 -15.29 -13.38 -9.20
C GLU A 72 -16.50 -13.66 -10.09
N LEU A 73 -17.50 -14.32 -9.53
CA LEU A 73 -18.78 -14.54 -10.18
C LEU A 73 -19.68 -13.38 -9.83
N VAL A 74 -20.08 -12.62 -10.84
CA VAL A 74 -21.08 -11.55 -10.71
C VAL A 74 -22.38 -12.05 -11.31
N LEU A 75 -23.41 -12.14 -10.47
CA LEU A 75 -24.74 -12.60 -10.83
C LEU A 75 -25.72 -11.44 -10.78
N ARG A 76 -26.50 -11.26 -11.85
CA ARG A 76 -27.45 -10.17 -11.99
C ARG A 76 -28.81 -10.69 -12.43
N ARG A 77 -29.83 -10.44 -11.62
CA ARG A 77 -31.21 -10.81 -11.96
C ARG A 77 -31.78 -9.85 -13.01
N SER A 78 -32.36 -10.38 -14.07
CA SER A 78 -33.11 -9.64 -15.09
C SER A 78 -34.35 -10.44 -15.50
N GLY A 79 -35.53 -10.06 -15.01
CA GLY A 79 -36.76 -10.81 -15.26
C GLY A 79 -36.69 -12.27 -14.79
N THR A 80 -36.87 -13.22 -15.71
CA THR A 80 -36.77 -14.67 -15.47
C THR A 80 -35.35 -15.21 -15.51
N ASP A 81 -34.39 -14.39 -15.94
CA ASP A 81 -33.01 -14.83 -16.17
C ASP A 81 -32.07 -14.27 -15.10
N ILE A 82 -30.95 -14.96 -14.91
CA ILE A 82 -29.78 -14.47 -14.19
C ILE A 82 -28.62 -14.38 -15.20
N GLU A 83 -28.11 -13.16 -15.40
CA GLU A 83 -26.87 -12.96 -16.13
C GLU A 83 -25.68 -13.30 -15.21
N LEU A 84 -24.82 -14.20 -15.67
CA LEU A 84 -23.58 -14.60 -15.01
C LEU A 84 -22.38 -14.02 -15.78
N GLN A 85 -21.55 -13.26 -15.07
CA GLN A 85 -20.23 -12.82 -15.53
C GLN A 85 -19.16 -13.48 -14.64
N VAL A 86 -18.17 -14.12 -15.25
CA VAL A 86 -17.04 -14.72 -14.54
C VAL A 86 -15.79 -13.90 -14.83
N ALA A 87 -15.41 -13.05 -13.89
CA ALA A 87 -14.25 -12.18 -13.99
C ALA A 87 -13.03 -12.82 -13.33
N SER A 88 -11.86 -12.73 -13.96
CA SER A 88 -10.59 -12.96 -13.28
C SER A 88 -9.95 -11.62 -12.97
N LEU A 89 -9.59 -11.40 -11.71
CA LEU A 89 -8.81 -10.23 -11.27
C LEU A 89 -7.30 -10.48 -11.31
N SER A 90 -6.88 -11.71 -11.63
CA SER A 90 -5.51 -12.08 -11.97
C SER A 90 -5.02 -11.35 -13.21
N ARG A 91 -3.76 -11.55 -13.60
CA ARG A 91 -3.21 -10.92 -14.81
C ARG A 91 -3.30 -11.86 -16.02
N PRO A 92 -3.93 -11.45 -17.13
CA PRO A 92 -4.62 -10.17 -17.33
C PRO A 92 -6.01 -10.12 -16.68
N ALA A 93 -6.40 -8.97 -16.15
CA ALA A 93 -7.76 -8.78 -15.61
C ALA A 93 -8.78 -8.77 -16.75
N ARG A 94 -9.73 -9.72 -16.74
CA ARG A 94 -10.68 -9.91 -17.85
C ARG A 94 -11.90 -10.72 -17.44
N LEU A 95 -12.95 -10.67 -18.27
CA LEU A 95 -13.97 -11.72 -18.26
C LEU A 95 -13.40 -12.97 -18.92
N LEU A 96 -13.64 -14.14 -18.33
CA LEU A 96 -13.22 -15.42 -18.92
C LEU A 96 -14.00 -15.76 -20.19
N ARG A 97 -15.21 -15.22 -20.31
CA ARG A 97 -16.14 -15.42 -21.43
C ARG A 97 -17.16 -14.29 -21.48
N PRO A 98 -17.86 -14.09 -22.61
CA PRO A 98 -18.99 -13.18 -22.67
C PRO A 98 -20.05 -13.50 -21.59
N PRO A 99 -20.80 -12.51 -21.08
CA PRO A 99 -21.88 -12.74 -20.12
C PRO A 99 -22.87 -13.81 -20.59
N LEU A 100 -23.25 -14.70 -19.69
CA LEU A 100 -24.17 -15.80 -19.97
C LEU A 100 -25.52 -15.51 -19.34
N ARG A 101 -26.61 -15.70 -20.08
CA ARG A 101 -27.96 -15.70 -19.52
C ARG A 101 -28.33 -17.11 -19.10
N LEU A 102 -28.64 -17.27 -17.83
CA LEU A 102 -29.03 -18.52 -17.21
C LEU A 102 -30.51 -18.42 -16.82
N ASP A 103 -31.29 -19.48 -17.08
CA ASP A 103 -32.63 -19.56 -16.52
C ASP A 103 -32.53 -19.58 -14.99
N ALA A 104 -33.28 -18.70 -14.34
CA ALA A 104 -33.10 -18.50 -12.92
C ALA A 104 -33.70 -19.62 -12.07
N GLU A 105 -34.73 -20.32 -12.56
CA GLU A 105 -35.32 -21.47 -11.87
C GLU A 105 -34.39 -22.68 -11.99
N GLU A 106 -33.81 -22.93 -13.17
CA GLU A 106 -32.77 -23.96 -13.35
C GLU A 106 -31.54 -23.69 -12.48
N LEU A 107 -31.09 -22.44 -12.36
CA LEU A 107 -29.95 -22.08 -11.53
C LEU A 107 -30.26 -22.23 -10.04
N ALA A 108 -31.46 -21.84 -9.61
CA ALA A 108 -31.95 -22.01 -8.24
C ALA A 108 -31.99 -23.49 -7.85
N GLU A 109 -32.55 -24.33 -8.72
CA GLU A 109 -32.61 -25.77 -8.50
C GLU A 109 -31.22 -26.40 -8.46
N ALA A 110 -30.32 -26.02 -9.38
CA ALA A 110 -28.94 -26.50 -9.37
C ALA A 110 -28.20 -26.13 -8.08
N ALA A 111 -28.33 -24.88 -7.62
CA ALA A 111 -27.73 -24.41 -6.37
C ALA A 111 -28.30 -25.16 -5.15
N ARG A 112 -29.62 -25.40 -5.14
CA ARG A 112 -30.31 -26.14 -4.08
C ARG A 112 -29.80 -27.57 -3.97
N VAL A 113 -29.77 -28.30 -5.10
CA VAL A 113 -29.30 -29.70 -5.15
C VAL A 113 -27.83 -29.81 -4.73
N GLY A 114 -26.96 -28.95 -5.26
CA GLY A 114 -25.54 -28.98 -4.92
C GLY A 114 -25.27 -28.59 -3.46
N GLY A 115 -26.00 -27.59 -2.94
CA GLY A 115 -25.90 -27.17 -1.54
C GLY A 115 -26.42 -28.21 -0.55
N GLN A 116 -27.54 -28.87 -0.85
CA GLN A 116 -28.06 -29.99 -0.03
C GLN A 116 -27.06 -31.15 0.02
N GLY A 117 -26.53 -31.56 -1.14
CA GLY A 117 -25.53 -32.63 -1.22
C GLY A 117 -24.28 -32.31 -0.38
N PHE A 118 -23.75 -31.09 -0.51
CA PHE A 118 -22.61 -30.64 0.31
C PHE A 118 -22.92 -30.64 1.81
N LEU A 119 -24.09 -30.11 2.22
CA LEU A 119 -24.48 -30.03 3.62
C LEU A 119 -24.62 -31.43 4.25
N GLU A 120 -25.22 -32.39 3.52
CA GLU A 120 -25.30 -33.78 3.96
C GLU A 120 -23.91 -34.43 4.08
N ASP A 121 -23.05 -34.20 3.11
CA ASP A 121 -21.70 -34.77 3.10
C ASP A 121 -20.84 -34.21 4.24
N ILE A 122 -20.86 -32.90 4.48
CA ILE A 122 -20.00 -32.27 5.50
C ILE A 122 -20.44 -32.65 6.92
N ARG A 123 -21.74 -32.83 7.16
CA ARG A 123 -22.27 -33.36 8.42
C ARG A 123 -21.79 -34.79 8.70
N LYS A 124 -21.64 -35.60 7.66
CA LYS A 124 -21.19 -37.00 7.80
C LYS A 124 -19.68 -37.08 7.95
N VAL A 125 -18.93 -36.35 7.14
CA VAL A 125 -17.48 -36.52 7.01
C VAL A 125 -16.69 -35.61 7.95
N ALA A 126 -17.14 -34.37 8.16
CA ALA A 126 -16.40 -33.36 8.90
C ALA A 126 -17.30 -32.35 9.66
N PRO A 127 -18.15 -32.81 10.60
CA PRO A 127 -19.23 -32.01 11.20
C PRO A 127 -18.78 -30.78 12.00
N ARG A 128 -17.50 -30.70 12.38
CA ARG A 128 -16.93 -29.58 13.13
C ARG A 128 -16.26 -28.52 12.24
N ARG A 129 -16.19 -28.75 10.92
CA ARG A 129 -15.50 -27.86 9.97
C ARG A 129 -16.37 -26.73 9.44
N LEU A 130 -17.69 -26.90 9.41
CA LEU A 130 -18.62 -25.81 9.11
C LEU A 130 -18.98 -25.10 10.41
N SER A 131 -18.80 -23.78 10.47
CA SER A 131 -19.20 -23.02 11.67
C SER A 131 -20.72 -23.03 11.83
N GLY A 132 -21.22 -22.99 13.07
CA GLY A 132 -22.67 -23.02 13.32
C GLY A 132 -23.43 -21.88 12.63
N ALA A 133 -22.80 -20.70 12.48
CA ALA A 133 -23.38 -19.57 11.74
C ALA A 133 -23.44 -19.83 10.23
N ALA A 134 -22.37 -20.39 9.64
CA ALA A 134 -22.33 -20.73 8.21
C ALA A 134 -23.30 -21.87 7.87
N GLU A 135 -23.45 -22.85 8.77
CA GLU A 135 -24.43 -23.93 8.63
C GLU A 135 -25.86 -23.39 8.64
N GLN A 136 -26.21 -22.54 9.61
CA GLN A 136 -27.53 -21.90 9.69
C GLN A 136 -27.82 -21.02 8.48
N GLY A 137 -26.83 -20.27 8.00
CA GLY A 137 -26.93 -19.45 6.78
C GLY A 137 -27.24 -20.29 5.54
N LEU A 138 -26.49 -21.39 5.35
CA LEU A 138 -26.72 -22.32 4.26
C LEU A 138 -28.11 -22.99 4.34
N GLU A 139 -28.54 -23.45 5.51
CA GLU A 139 -29.89 -24.02 5.70
C GLU A 139 -31.01 -23.01 5.41
N GLN A 140 -30.81 -21.74 5.78
CA GLN A 140 -31.77 -20.69 5.48
C GLN A 140 -31.83 -20.42 3.97
N ALA A 141 -30.68 -20.33 3.30
CA ALA A 141 -30.63 -20.12 1.86
C ALA A 141 -31.25 -21.29 1.08
N LEU A 142 -31.01 -22.53 1.51
CA LEU A 142 -31.64 -23.71 0.91
C LEU A 142 -33.17 -23.69 1.04
N ARG A 143 -33.70 -23.31 2.21
CA ARG A 143 -35.16 -23.14 2.39
C ARG A 143 -35.73 -22.03 1.51
N GLN A 144 -35.02 -20.92 1.35
CA GLN A 144 -35.45 -19.84 0.45
C GLN A 144 -35.53 -20.27 -1.02
N LEU A 145 -34.68 -21.21 -1.46
CA LEU A 145 -34.73 -21.74 -2.82
C LEU A 145 -35.93 -22.67 -3.07
N GLU A 146 -36.58 -23.18 -2.01
CA GLU A 146 -37.82 -23.99 -2.11
C GLU A 146 -39.08 -23.12 -2.18
N GLU A 147 -38.99 -21.85 -1.76
CA GLU A 147 -40.10 -20.91 -1.83
C GLU A 147 -40.37 -20.45 -3.28
N PRO A 148 -41.63 -20.11 -3.63
CA PRO A 148 -41.97 -19.64 -4.97
C PRO A 148 -41.25 -18.33 -5.30
N VAL A 149 -40.84 -18.18 -6.57
CA VAL A 149 -40.11 -17.01 -7.07
C VAL A 149 -40.91 -15.73 -6.79
N HIS A 150 -40.27 -14.75 -6.14
CA HIS A 150 -40.86 -13.44 -5.92
C HIS A 150 -40.27 -12.40 -6.89
N LEU A 151 -40.92 -12.23 -8.05
CA LEU A 151 -40.59 -11.18 -9.01
C LEU A 151 -41.24 -9.86 -8.59
N ARG A 152 -40.43 -8.85 -8.26
CA ARG A 152 -40.93 -7.47 -8.16
C ARG A 152 -40.91 -6.82 -9.53
N GLU A 153 -41.97 -6.08 -9.87
CA GLU A 153 -42.06 -5.29 -11.10
C GLU A 153 -40.84 -4.39 -11.29
N GLU A 154 -40.25 -4.46 -12.48
CA GLU A 154 -39.09 -3.65 -12.84
C GLU A 154 -39.53 -2.30 -13.41
N ARG A 155 -38.92 -1.22 -12.92
CA ARG A 155 -38.91 0.03 -13.66
C ARG A 155 -37.92 -0.12 -14.80
N ARG A 156 -38.35 0.17 -16.04
CA ARG A 156 -37.47 0.14 -17.22
C ARG A 156 -36.17 0.92 -16.92
N PRO A 157 -34.99 0.34 -17.17
CA PRO A 157 -33.73 1.04 -16.98
C PRO A 157 -33.69 2.29 -17.88
N GLU A 158 -33.04 3.35 -17.41
CA GLU A 158 -32.67 4.49 -18.25
C GLU A 158 -31.34 4.15 -18.93
N PRO A 159 -31.33 3.73 -20.21
CA PRO A 159 -30.10 3.34 -20.88
C PRO A 159 -29.11 4.51 -20.87
N PHE A 160 -27.86 4.21 -20.57
CA PHE A 160 -26.79 5.20 -20.51
C PHE A 160 -25.61 4.75 -21.36
N THR A 161 -25.34 5.50 -22.41
CA THR A 161 -24.11 5.37 -23.16
C THR A 161 -23.24 6.61 -22.95
N ARG A 162 -21.96 6.40 -22.68
CA ARG A 162 -20.98 7.48 -22.58
C ARG A 162 -19.70 7.11 -23.30
N ARG A 163 -19.33 7.90 -24.31
CA ARG A 163 -18.07 7.78 -25.04
C ARG A 163 -17.13 8.91 -24.64
N VAL A 164 -15.91 8.57 -24.25
CA VAL A 164 -14.87 9.51 -23.83
C VAL A 164 -13.64 9.32 -24.71
N ALA A 165 -13.26 10.37 -25.43
CA ALA A 165 -12.03 10.40 -26.23
C ALA A 165 -10.80 10.51 -25.32
N PRO A 166 -9.61 10.04 -25.76
CA PRO A 166 -8.40 10.22 -24.98
C PRO A 166 -8.06 11.71 -24.80
N PRO A 167 -7.46 12.12 -23.68
CA PRO A 167 -7.06 13.51 -23.44
C PRO A 167 -5.91 13.98 -24.35
N GLY A 168 -5.14 13.05 -24.92
CA GLY A 168 -4.08 13.30 -25.88
C GLY A 168 -3.90 12.13 -26.84
N VAL A 169 -3.16 12.34 -27.92
CA VAL A 169 -2.87 11.30 -28.92
C VAL A 169 -1.35 11.19 -29.09
N PRO A 170 -0.75 9.99 -28.93
CA PRO A 170 -1.39 8.70 -28.70
C PRO A 170 -2.00 8.56 -27.30
N GLY A 171 -3.15 7.88 -27.20
CA GLY A 171 -3.87 7.74 -25.93
C GLY A 171 -5.09 6.81 -25.98
N PHE A 172 -5.57 6.39 -24.81
CA PHE A 172 -6.72 5.48 -24.69
C PHE A 172 -8.05 6.21 -24.47
N GLY A 173 -9.06 5.88 -25.27
CA GLY A 173 -10.46 6.28 -25.06
C GLY A 173 -11.31 5.08 -24.65
N PHE A 174 -12.52 5.33 -24.18
CA PHE A 174 -13.46 4.28 -23.78
C PHE A 174 -14.92 4.65 -24.02
N ALA A 175 -15.77 3.62 -24.12
CA ALA A 175 -17.21 3.74 -24.13
C ALA A 175 -17.80 2.87 -23.02
N LEU A 176 -18.79 3.40 -22.30
CA LEU A 176 -19.63 2.68 -21.36
C LEU A 176 -21.01 2.53 -22.00
N ASP A 177 -21.51 1.29 -22.07
CA ASP A 177 -22.82 0.93 -22.62
C ASP A 177 -23.69 0.29 -21.51
N ASP A 178 -24.17 1.14 -20.60
CA ASP A 178 -24.97 0.73 -19.44
C ASP A 178 -26.47 0.71 -19.78
N THR A 179 -26.87 -0.24 -20.63
CA THR A 179 -28.29 -0.38 -21.05
C THR A 179 -29.20 -0.78 -19.89
N ASP A 180 -28.64 -1.40 -18.86
CA ASP A 180 -29.38 -1.98 -17.74
C ASP A 180 -29.23 -1.20 -16.42
N ASP A 181 -28.64 -0.01 -16.49
CA ASP A 181 -28.41 0.92 -15.37
C ASP A 181 -27.66 0.28 -14.19
N VAL A 182 -26.70 -0.61 -14.49
CA VAL A 182 -25.85 -1.36 -13.55
C VAL A 182 -25.15 -0.41 -12.58
N LEU A 183 -24.60 0.70 -13.08
CA LEU A 183 -23.83 1.67 -12.29
C LEU A 183 -24.67 2.27 -11.15
N ARG A 184 -25.89 2.71 -11.46
CA ARG A 184 -26.80 3.31 -10.47
C ARG A 184 -27.48 2.28 -9.59
N ARG A 185 -27.93 1.15 -10.16
CA ARG A 185 -28.62 0.08 -9.42
C ARG A 185 -27.75 -0.47 -8.30
N ALA A 186 -26.50 -0.82 -8.62
CA ALA A 186 -25.58 -1.37 -7.63
C ALA A 186 -25.25 -0.36 -6.51
N ALA A 187 -25.13 0.93 -6.84
CA ALA A 187 -24.94 1.96 -5.83
C ALA A 187 -26.14 2.13 -4.88
N ARG A 188 -27.37 2.12 -5.41
CA ARG A 188 -28.60 2.25 -4.62
C ARG A 188 -28.86 1.04 -3.72
N GLU A 189 -28.61 -0.16 -4.24
CA GLU A 189 -28.81 -1.41 -3.50
C GLU A 189 -27.68 -1.69 -2.50
N LYS A 190 -26.63 -0.86 -2.45
CA LYS A 190 -25.36 -1.16 -1.77
C LYS A 190 -24.84 -2.54 -2.19
N GLY A 191 -24.96 -2.83 -3.48
CA GLY A 191 -24.58 -4.08 -4.09
C GLY A 191 -23.06 -4.33 -4.01
N PRO A 192 -22.62 -5.55 -4.35
CA PRO A 192 -21.22 -5.92 -4.28
C PRO A 192 -20.33 -5.00 -5.13
N ALA A 193 -19.15 -4.68 -4.60
CA ALA A 193 -18.31 -3.60 -5.11
C ALA A 193 -17.83 -3.83 -6.55
N LEU A 194 -17.38 -5.03 -6.93
CA LEU A 194 -16.91 -5.29 -8.29
C LEU A 194 -18.06 -5.27 -9.29
N ALA A 195 -19.20 -5.88 -8.92
CA ALA A 195 -20.38 -5.99 -9.77
C ALA A 195 -20.86 -4.63 -10.29
N SER A 196 -20.77 -3.59 -9.45
CA SER A 196 -21.11 -2.22 -9.84
C SER A 196 -20.22 -1.61 -10.92
N LEU A 197 -19.07 -2.22 -11.24
CA LEU A 197 -18.09 -1.70 -12.19
C LEU A 197 -18.02 -2.52 -13.48
N LEU A 198 -18.67 -3.68 -13.55
CA LEU A 198 -18.66 -4.56 -14.72
C LEU A 198 -19.71 -4.16 -15.78
N CYS A 199 -19.85 -2.84 -16.00
CA CYS A 199 -20.65 -2.28 -17.08
C CYS A 199 -20.04 -2.68 -18.43
N PRO A 200 -20.84 -3.16 -19.42
CA PRO A 200 -20.36 -3.40 -20.78
C PRO A 200 -19.79 -2.14 -21.43
N GLY A 201 -18.94 -2.33 -22.44
CA GLY A 201 -18.34 -1.23 -23.18
C GLY A 201 -17.15 -1.66 -24.02
N GLU A 202 -16.31 -0.69 -24.32
CA GLU A 202 -15.03 -0.91 -25.00
C GLU A 202 -13.98 0.11 -24.58
N VAL A 203 -12.72 -0.25 -24.78
CA VAL A 203 -11.56 0.65 -24.70
C VAL A 203 -10.81 0.57 -26.02
N TRP A 204 -10.31 1.70 -26.52
CA TRP A 204 -9.51 1.74 -27.73
C TRP A 204 -8.26 2.61 -27.56
N LEU A 205 -7.22 2.29 -28.33
CA LEU A 205 -6.02 3.11 -28.47
C LEU A 205 -6.15 3.99 -29.72
N SER A 206 -6.00 5.29 -29.56
CA SER A 206 -5.95 6.26 -30.65
C SER A 206 -4.51 6.66 -30.93
N LEU A 207 -4.13 6.71 -32.21
CA LEU A 207 -2.85 7.21 -32.72
C LEU A 207 -3.10 8.36 -33.70
N PRO A 208 -2.12 9.24 -34.01
CA PRO A 208 -2.34 10.45 -34.82
C PRO A 208 -3.00 10.19 -36.18
N GLU A 209 -2.60 9.12 -36.86
CA GLU A 209 -3.12 8.73 -38.18
C GLU A 209 -4.11 7.55 -38.12
N ARG A 210 -4.32 6.98 -36.94
CA ARG A 210 -5.19 5.81 -36.73
C ARG A 210 -6.04 6.03 -35.47
N PRO A 211 -7.23 6.63 -35.61
CA PRO A 211 -8.12 6.94 -34.48
C PRO A 211 -8.53 5.73 -33.65
N VAL A 212 -8.53 4.53 -34.25
CA VAL A 212 -8.75 3.25 -33.56
C VAL A 212 -7.68 2.27 -34.04
N ALA A 213 -6.51 2.31 -33.40
CA ALA A 213 -5.37 1.44 -33.72
C ALA A 213 -5.44 0.07 -33.03
N TRP A 214 -6.10 0.00 -31.88
CA TRP A 214 -6.37 -1.23 -31.12
C TRP A 214 -7.68 -1.05 -30.35
N ARG A 215 -8.39 -2.15 -30.06
CA ARG A 215 -9.60 -2.15 -29.23
C ARG A 215 -9.70 -3.40 -28.36
N ALA A 216 -10.32 -3.25 -27.19
CA ALA A 216 -10.82 -4.34 -26.37
C ALA A 216 -12.29 -4.14 -26.05
N SER A 217 -13.11 -5.16 -26.31
CA SER A 217 -14.52 -5.20 -25.93
C SER A 217 -14.69 -5.88 -24.57
N GLY A 218 -15.63 -5.39 -23.78
CA GLY A 218 -15.88 -5.87 -22.42
C GLY A 218 -15.86 -4.74 -21.39
N PRO A 219 -15.89 -5.05 -20.10
CA PRO A 219 -15.97 -4.01 -19.08
C PRO A 219 -14.74 -3.08 -19.08
N PRO A 220 -14.90 -1.76 -19.36
CA PRO A 220 -13.76 -0.85 -19.42
C PRO A 220 -12.96 -0.79 -18.13
N PHE A 221 -13.59 -1.06 -16.98
CA PHE A 221 -12.93 -1.15 -15.68
C PHE A 221 -11.83 -2.23 -15.65
N LEU A 222 -12.11 -3.44 -16.14
CA LEU A 222 -11.12 -4.53 -16.12
C LEU A 222 -9.95 -4.22 -17.06
N THR A 223 -10.24 -3.65 -18.23
CA THR A 223 -9.22 -3.21 -19.18
C THR A 223 -8.35 -2.10 -18.59
N ALA A 224 -8.94 -1.09 -17.96
CA ALA A 224 -8.20 -0.01 -17.31
C ALA A 224 -7.37 -0.50 -16.12
N LEU A 225 -7.90 -1.45 -15.33
CA LEU A 225 -7.19 -2.09 -14.24
C LEU A 225 -5.94 -2.81 -14.72
N GLU A 226 -6.03 -3.62 -15.78
CA GLU A 226 -4.86 -4.31 -16.33
C GLU A 226 -3.88 -3.35 -16.99
N LEU A 227 -4.35 -2.36 -17.75
CA LEU A 227 -3.48 -1.34 -18.36
C LEU A 227 -2.72 -0.53 -17.30
N ALA A 228 -3.35 -0.19 -16.18
CA ALA A 228 -2.67 0.49 -15.08
C ALA A 228 -1.58 -0.38 -14.42
N ARG A 229 -1.75 -1.72 -14.39
CA ARG A 229 -0.72 -2.66 -13.93
C ARG A 229 0.42 -2.79 -14.95
N GLN A 230 0.10 -2.92 -16.24
CA GLN A 230 1.08 -2.94 -17.33
C GLN A 230 1.85 -1.62 -17.44
N ALA A 231 1.23 -0.48 -17.11
CA ALA A 231 1.89 0.81 -17.03
C ALA A 231 3.01 0.82 -15.98
N ALA A 232 2.80 0.18 -14.83
CA ALA A 232 3.84 0.05 -13.81
C ALA A 232 5.00 -0.84 -14.30
N ASP A 233 4.71 -1.94 -15.01
CA ASP A 233 5.75 -2.80 -15.60
C ASP A 233 6.57 -2.04 -16.66
N LEU A 234 5.91 -1.27 -17.52
CA LEU A 234 6.56 -0.47 -18.54
C LEU A 234 7.36 0.69 -17.95
N ALA A 235 6.82 1.38 -16.94
CA ALA A 235 7.55 2.41 -16.20
C ALA A 235 8.85 1.84 -15.61
N ARG A 236 8.78 0.63 -15.02
CA ARG A 236 9.95 -0.10 -14.55
C ARG A 236 10.94 -0.40 -15.68
N ALA A 237 10.50 -0.89 -16.83
CA ALA A 237 11.39 -1.18 -17.96
C ALA A 237 12.12 0.09 -18.47
N VAL A 238 11.40 1.22 -18.53
CA VAL A 238 11.97 2.53 -18.85
C VAL A 238 13.00 2.96 -17.80
N GLU A 239 12.66 2.83 -16.51
CA GLU A 239 13.57 3.16 -15.40
C GLU A 239 14.83 2.29 -15.40
N LEU A 240 14.74 1.01 -15.77
CA LEU A 240 15.87 0.10 -15.86
C LEU A 240 16.73 0.35 -17.11
N GLY A 241 16.23 1.10 -18.09
CA GLY A 241 16.91 1.37 -19.35
C GLY A 241 16.92 0.15 -20.27
N GLU A 242 15.88 -0.70 -20.18
CA GLU A 242 15.71 -1.84 -21.07
C GLU A 242 15.63 -1.38 -22.54
N PRO A 243 16.18 -2.13 -23.50
CA PRO A 243 16.18 -1.69 -24.90
C PRO A 243 14.80 -1.83 -25.55
N ARG A 244 13.99 -2.81 -25.13
CA ARG A 244 12.70 -3.13 -25.72
C ARG A 244 11.72 -3.61 -24.66
N PHE A 245 10.43 -3.39 -24.91
CA PHE A 245 9.35 -3.89 -24.06
C PHE A 245 8.17 -4.35 -24.92
N GLY A 246 7.65 -5.55 -24.67
CA GLY A 246 6.51 -6.11 -25.38
C GLY A 246 5.34 -6.33 -24.44
N LEU A 247 4.13 -5.99 -24.86
CA LEU A 247 2.91 -6.32 -24.14
C LEU A 247 1.74 -6.58 -25.09
N GLU A 248 0.83 -7.49 -24.73
CA GLU A 248 -0.53 -7.47 -25.28
C GLU A 248 -1.36 -6.51 -24.40
N PRO A 249 -1.81 -5.33 -24.91
CA PRO A 249 -2.56 -4.37 -24.09
C PRO A 249 -3.78 -5.03 -23.47
N ALA A 250 -3.90 -4.99 -22.14
CA ALA A 250 -4.92 -5.69 -21.37
C ALA A 250 -5.07 -7.20 -21.67
N GLY A 251 -4.01 -7.85 -22.19
CA GLY A 251 -4.04 -9.25 -22.63
C GLY A 251 -4.85 -9.50 -23.90
N VAL A 252 -5.04 -8.48 -24.75
CA VAL A 252 -5.75 -8.58 -26.03
C VAL A 252 -4.80 -8.27 -27.19
N ARG A 253 -4.75 -9.21 -28.15
CA ARG A 253 -3.96 -9.10 -29.38
C ARG A 253 -4.40 -7.95 -30.29
N PRO A 254 -3.49 -7.42 -31.14
CA PRO A 254 -2.09 -7.80 -31.30
C PRO A 254 -1.15 -7.25 -30.22
N GLU A 255 0.02 -7.86 -30.06
CA GLU A 255 1.11 -7.35 -29.21
C GLU A 255 1.59 -5.97 -29.69
N LEU A 256 1.78 -5.08 -28.72
CA LEU A 256 2.45 -3.79 -28.85
C LEU A 256 3.90 -3.94 -28.39
N THR A 257 4.84 -3.70 -29.30
CA THR A 257 6.27 -3.76 -29.02
C THR A 257 6.89 -2.37 -29.07
N LEU A 258 7.70 -2.02 -28.08
CA LEU A 258 8.35 -0.72 -27.94
C LEU A 258 9.85 -0.89 -28.08
N ASP A 259 10.48 -0.03 -28.88
CA ASP A 259 11.90 0.27 -28.79
C ASP A 259 12.07 1.48 -27.87
N LEU A 260 12.47 1.21 -26.62
CA LEU A 260 12.52 2.22 -25.57
C LEU A 260 13.68 3.21 -25.78
N LYS A 261 14.68 2.86 -26.59
CA LYS A 261 15.80 3.74 -26.93
C LYS A 261 15.45 4.66 -28.10
N ALA A 262 14.83 4.10 -29.15
CA ALA A 262 14.44 4.86 -30.32
C ALA A 262 13.16 5.70 -30.10
N GLY A 263 12.33 5.33 -29.12
CA GLY A 263 11.04 5.99 -28.89
C GLY A 263 10.01 5.64 -29.95
N GLU A 264 10.08 4.41 -30.48
CA GLU A 264 9.18 3.89 -31.51
C GLU A 264 8.39 2.70 -30.97
N ALA A 265 7.16 2.55 -31.43
CA ALA A 265 6.34 1.38 -31.15
C ALA A 265 5.86 0.73 -32.44
N ARG A 266 5.64 -0.57 -32.37
CA ARG A 266 5.06 -1.38 -33.44
C ARG A 266 3.82 -2.11 -32.95
N LEU A 267 2.72 -1.96 -33.70
CA LEU A 267 1.43 -2.58 -33.45
C LEU A 267 0.81 -3.07 -34.76
N GLY A 268 0.45 -4.36 -34.84
CA GLY A 268 -0.20 -4.91 -36.03
C GLY A 268 0.58 -4.71 -37.33
N GLY A 269 1.92 -4.68 -37.25
CA GLY A 269 2.82 -4.47 -38.39
C GLY A 269 3.11 -3.01 -38.76
N ALA A 270 2.46 -2.03 -38.14
CA ALA A 270 2.75 -0.61 -38.34
C ALA A 270 3.68 -0.09 -37.23
N THR A 271 4.67 0.73 -37.63
CA THR A 271 5.58 1.44 -36.72
C THR A 271 5.19 2.91 -36.62
N PHE A 272 5.25 3.48 -35.41
CA PHE A 272 4.90 4.88 -35.16
C PHE A 272 5.67 5.41 -33.94
N PRO A 273 5.88 6.73 -33.84
CA PRO A 273 6.56 7.33 -32.69
C PRO A 273 5.70 7.19 -31.42
N LEU A 274 6.26 6.58 -30.38
CA LEU A 274 5.64 6.42 -29.07
C LEU A 274 6.73 6.06 -28.05
N THR A 275 7.02 6.98 -27.13
CA THR A 275 7.95 6.72 -26.03
C THR A 275 7.30 5.87 -24.95
N GLY A 276 8.11 5.10 -24.20
CA GLY A 276 7.61 4.34 -23.05
C GLY A 276 6.89 5.23 -22.04
N ALA A 277 7.47 6.39 -21.70
CA ALA A 277 6.86 7.35 -20.76
C ALA A 277 5.49 7.87 -21.25
N ALA A 278 5.35 8.19 -22.54
CA ALA A 278 4.08 8.65 -23.10
C ALA A 278 3.00 7.56 -23.05
N LEU A 279 3.37 6.29 -23.29
CA LEU A 279 2.43 5.18 -23.16
C LEU A 279 2.01 4.93 -21.71
N VAL A 280 2.95 4.98 -20.76
CA VAL A 280 2.64 4.88 -19.32
C VAL A 280 1.67 5.97 -18.90
N GLU A 281 1.94 7.22 -19.31
CA GLU A 281 1.06 8.35 -19.04
C GLU A 281 -0.35 8.13 -19.62
N ALA A 282 -0.45 7.69 -20.88
CA ALA A 282 -1.72 7.38 -21.52
C ALA A 282 -2.53 6.28 -20.81
N MET A 283 -1.85 5.23 -20.31
CA MET A 283 -2.50 4.14 -19.56
C MET A 283 -3.05 4.62 -18.21
N TYR A 284 -2.32 5.47 -17.48
CA TYR A 284 -2.82 6.02 -16.21
C TYR A 284 -3.93 7.06 -16.40
N HIS A 285 -3.87 7.88 -17.45
CA HIS A 285 -4.95 8.82 -17.78
C HIS A 285 -6.26 8.11 -18.09
N LEU A 286 -6.23 6.92 -18.71
CA LEU A 286 -7.43 6.10 -18.91
C LEU A 286 -8.12 5.77 -17.59
N GLY A 287 -7.36 5.31 -16.59
CA GLY A 287 -7.91 4.97 -15.28
C GLY A 287 -8.54 6.18 -14.57
N GLN A 288 -7.90 7.35 -14.65
CA GLN A 288 -8.46 8.59 -14.09
C GLN A 288 -9.74 9.03 -14.82
N ALA A 289 -9.72 9.04 -16.16
CA ALA A 289 -10.87 9.45 -16.96
C ALA A 289 -12.08 8.52 -16.75
N LEU A 290 -11.83 7.21 -16.63
CA LEU A 290 -12.87 6.23 -16.33
C LEU A 290 -13.47 6.46 -14.94
N ALA A 291 -12.63 6.67 -13.92
CA ALA A 291 -13.10 6.92 -12.55
C ALA A 291 -13.98 8.18 -12.45
N VAL A 292 -13.59 9.26 -13.14
CA VAL A 292 -14.40 10.48 -13.25
C VAL A 292 -15.73 10.17 -13.95
N ALA A 293 -15.69 9.48 -15.08
CA ALA A 293 -16.89 9.23 -15.87
C ALA A 293 -17.95 8.39 -15.14
N MET A 294 -17.52 7.36 -14.41
CA MET A 294 -18.40 6.51 -13.59
C MET A 294 -18.94 7.28 -12.38
N SER A 295 -18.09 8.07 -11.72
CA SER A 295 -18.49 8.88 -10.53
C SER A 295 -19.45 10.01 -10.88
N GLU A 296 -19.38 10.56 -12.09
CA GLU A 296 -20.35 11.55 -12.59
C GLU A 296 -21.72 10.93 -12.89
N ARG A 297 -21.77 9.67 -13.36
CA ARG A 297 -23.02 8.94 -13.57
C ARG A 297 -23.70 8.63 -12.24
N GLU A 298 -22.92 8.22 -11.24
CA GLU A 298 -23.39 7.92 -9.89
C GLU A 298 -22.33 8.26 -8.83
N ARG A 299 -22.60 9.31 -8.03
CA ARG A 299 -21.63 9.86 -7.06
C ARG A 299 -21.23 8.86 -5.99
N ALA A 300 -22.11 7.91 -5.64
CA ALA A 300 -21.79 6.88 -4.66
C ALA A 300 -20.65 5.96 -5.12
N LEU A 301 -20.40 5.83 -6.44
CA LEU A 301 -19.28 5.04 -6.97
C LEU A 301 -17.91 5.66 -6.67
N ALA A 302 -17.83 6.95 -6.33
CA ALA A 302 -16.58 7.56 -5.89
C ALA A 302 -16.03 6.93 -4.59
N GLY A 303 -16.90 6.28 -3.80
CA GLY A 303 -16.53 5.50 -2.62
C GLY A 303 -16.32 4.00 -2.90
N ASN A 304 -16.53 3.55 -4.14
CA ASN A 304 -16.30 2.16 -4.52
C ASN A 304 -14.82 1.83 -4.33
N PRO A 305 -14.47 0.79 -3.57
CA PRO A 305 -13.10 0.59 -3.17
C PRO A 305 -12.20 0.26 -4.38
N TYR A 306 -12.67 -0.53 -5.36
CA TYR A 306 -11.92 -0.83 -6.59
C TYR A 306 -11.63 0.42 -7.43
N LEU A 307 -12.61 1.34 -7.52
CA LEU A 307 -12.46 2.58 -8.28
C LEU A 307 -11.50 3.55 -7.58
N VAL A 308 -11.54 3.59 -6.24
CA VAL A 308 -10.60 4.36 -5.42
C VAL A 308 -9.17 3.85 -5.61
N GLU A 309 -8.94 2.53 -5.56
CA GLU A 309 -7.60 1.95 -5.77
C GLU A 309 -7.07 2.27 -7.18
N LEU A 310 -7.89 2.07 -8.21
CA LEU A 310 -7.50 2.41 -9.58
C LEU A 310 -7.10 3.89 -9.70
N THR A 311 -7.87 4.78 -9.09
CA THR A 311 -7.62 6.23 -9.10
C THR A 311 -6.31 6.58 -8.39
N GLU A 312 -6.09 6.02 -7.19
CA GLU A 312 -4.86 6.26 -6.43
C GLU A 312 -3.63 5.69 -7.15
N ARG A 313 -3.69 4.45 -7.67
CA ARG A 313 -2.60 3.88 -8.49
C ARG A 313 -2.27 4.77 -9.68
N CYS A 314 -3.27 5.24 -10.41
CA CYS A 314 -3.03 6.13 -11.55
C CYS A 314 -2.45 7.49 -11.12
N ARG A 315 -2.91 8.03 -9.98
CA ARG A 315 -2.41 9.30 -9.42
C ARG A 315 -0.95 9.18 -8.96
N GLU A 316 -0.62 8.11 -8.25
CA GLU A 316 0.74 7.79 -7.80
C GLU A 316 1.67 7.59 -9.02
N GLY A 317 1.25 6.75 -9.98
CA GLY A 317 2.00 6.50 -11.21
C GLY A 317 2.28 7.76 -12.03
N LEU A 318 1.26 8.61 -12.25
CA LEU A 318 1.45 9.91 -12.92
C LEU A 318 2.34 10.86 -12.11
N SER A 319 2.36 10.76 -10.79
CA SER A 319 3.27 11.55 -9.96
C SER A 319 4.73 11.13 -10.13
N HIS A 320 5.00 9.85 -10.39
CA HIS A 320 6.35 9.36 -10.65
C HIS A 320 6.89 9.77 -12.02
N LEU A 321 6.01 9.95 -13.01
CA LEU A 321 6.38 10.46 -14.34
C LEU A 321 6.75 11.95 -14.33
N ARG A 322 6.29 12.70 -13.33
CA ARG A 322 6.70 14.09 -13.15
C ARG A 322 8.18 14.07 -12.76
N GLY A 323 9.04 14.54 -13.66
CA GLY A 323 10.45 14.77 -13.34
C GLY A 323 10.61 15.62 -12.07
N ALA A 324 11.80 15.64 -11.49
CA ALA A 324 12.09 16.43 -10.30
C ALA A 324 11.51 17.85 -10.48
N VAL A 325 10.62 18.25 -9.57
CA VAL A 325 10.06 19.61 -9.56
C VAL A 325 11.23 20.56 -9.44
N GLN A 326 11.60 21.18 -10.56
CA GLN A 326 12.53 22.29 -10.50
C GLN A 326 11.82 23.43 -9.78
N PRO A 327 12.48 24.09 -8.81
CA PRO A 327 11.91 25.26 -8.18
C PRO A 327 11.56 26.29 -9.27
N PRO A 328 10.44 27.02 -9.13
CA PRO A 328 9.99 27.96 -10.15
C PRO A 328 10.89 29.19 -10.10
N GLU A 329 12.07 29.12 -10.72
CA GLU A 329 12.95 30.29 -10.88
C GLU A 329 13.21 30.67 -12.34
N GLU A 330 12.71 29.94 -13.35
CA GLU A 330 13.02 30.28 -14.76
C GLU A 330 11.84 30.40 -15.73
N SER A 331 10.61 30.58 -15.25
CA SER A 331 9.50 30.91 -16.15
C SER A 331 8.67 32.04 -15.59
N GLY A 332 9.14 33.26 -15.87
CA GLY A 332 8.42 34.50 -15.65
C GLY A 332 7.17 34.53 -16.51
N MET A 333 6.06 34.00 -16.00
CA MET A 333 4.67 34.35 -16.33
C MET A 333 3.73 33.61 -15.37
N ALA A 334 3.67 34.08 -14.12
CA ALA A 334 2.64 33.63 -13.19
C ALA A 334 1.30 34.30 -13.56
N MET A 335 0.37 33.52 -14.11
CA MET A 335 -1.04 33.90 -14.19
C MET A 335 -1.58 34.16 -12.78
N ALA A 336 -2.01 35.40 -12.54
CA ALA A 336 -2.65 35.83 -11.31
C ALA A 336 -3.94 35.04 -11.08
N ARG A 337 -3.95 34.18 -10.04
CA ARG A 337 -5.19 33.64 -9.47
C ARG A 337 -5.64 34.62 -8.38
N THR A 338 -6.85 35.13 -8.53
CA THR A 338 -7.51 36.05 -7.61
C THR A 338 -7.66 35.39 -6.24
N ALA A 339 -6.82 35.78 -5.29
CA ALA A 339 -6.92 35.33 -3.91
C ALA A 339 -8.04 36.12 -3.20
N LEU A 340 -8.91 35.39 -2.52
CA LEU A 340 -9.82 35.95 -1.52
C LEU A 340 -9.00 36.67 -0.44
N SER A 341 -9.41 37.90 -0.14
CA SER A 341 -8.81 38.80 0.84
C SER A 341 -8.65 38.12 2.20
N THR A 342 -7.43 37.70 2.52
CA THR A 342 -6.92 37.64 3.88
C THR A 342 -6.02 38.85 4.05
N ALA A 343 -6.23 39.62 5.13
CA ALA A 343 -5.46 40.82 5.41
C ALA A 343 -3.96 40.52 5.37
N ALA A 344 -3.30 41.03 4.31
CA ALA A 344 -1.90 40.80 4.06
C ALA A 344 -1.05 41.67 4.99
N SER A 345 -0.29 41.06 5.88
CA SER A 345 0.92 41.70 6.40
C SER A 345 1.90 41.83 5.23
N ARG A 346 2.44 43.05 5.02
CA ARG A 346 3.48 43.28 4.01
C ARG A 346 4.66 42.35 4.30
N PRO A 347 5.17 41.56 3.33
CA PRO A 347 6.40 40.81 3.52
C PRO A 347 7.55 41.79 3.75
N LEU A 348 8.37 41.51 4.77
CA LEU A 348 9.56 42.27 5.10
C LEU A 348 10.57 42.19 3.93
N LYS A 349 11.23 43.32 3.62
CA LYS A 349 12.23 43.42 2.52
C LYS A 349 13.51 42.61 2.76
N VAL A 350 13.74 42.17 4.00
CA VAL A 350 14.88 41.33 4.39
C VAL A 350 14.32 40.14 5.18
N PRO A 351 14.69 38.89 4.84
CA PRO A 351 14.26 37.73 5.62
C PRO A 351 14.82 37.83 7.04
N GLY A 352 13.93 37.88 8.03
CA GLY A 352 14.30 37.90 9.44
C GLY A 352 14.78 36.53 9.92
N ARG A 353 15.78 36.50 10.80
CA ARG A 353 16.30 35.27 11.41
C ARG A 353 15.46 34.88 12.63
N LEU A 354 15.04 33.62 12.70
CA LEU A 354 14.31 33.08 13.85
C LEU A 354 15.18 33.18 15.12
N ARG A 355 14.57 33.67 16.20
CA ARG A 355 15.23 33.84 17.50
C ARG A 355 14.57 33.03 18.61
N ARG A 356 13.24 32.88 18.55
CA ARG A 356 12.49 32.16 19.58
C ARG A 356 11.23 31.55 19.00
N LEU A 357 10.91 30.34 19.44
CA LEU A 357 9.63 29.69 19.22
C LEU A 357 8.92 29.52 20.57
N ARG A 358 7.58 29.50 20.55
CA ARG A 358 6.77 29.18 21.73
C ARG A 358 5.75 28.14 21.36
N PHE A 359 5.69 27.10 22.19
CA PHE A 359 4.72 26.03 22.10
C PHE A 359 3.81 26.07 23.33
N ASP A 360 2.52 25.83 23.11
CA ASP A 360 1.56 25.59 24.19
C ASP A 360 0.97 24.19 24.00
N ASP A 361 0.51 23.58 25.10
CA ASP A 361 -0.17 22.29 25.09
C ASP A 361 -1.41 22.36 24.20
N LEU A 362 -1.59 21.33 23.37
CA LEU A 362 -2.74 21.22 22.47
C LEU A 362 -3.74 20.18 22.98
N TRP A 363 -3.27 18.96 23.24
CA TRP A 363 -4.06 17.87 23.83
C TRP A 363 -3.13 16.72 24.24
N GLU A 364 -3.66 15.79 25.03
CA GLU A 364 -2.94 14.60 25.48
C GLU A 364 -3.83 13.35 25.36
N GLN A 365 -3.23 12.21 25.02
CA GLN A 365 -3.89 10.90 24.97
C GLN A 365 -3.09 9.88 25.76
N ARG A 366 -3.76 9.18 26.70
CA ARG A 366 -3.13 8.22 27.62
C ARG A 366 -3.56 6.79 27.35
N LYS A 367 -2.89 5.84 28.02
CA LYS A 367 -3.22 4.40 28.05
C LYS A 367 -3.03 3.71 26.70
N LEU A 368 -1.96 4.06 26.01
CA LEU A 368 -1.54 3.36 24.80
C LEU A 368 -0.62 2.20 25.19
N ALA A 369 -0.97 0.99 24.79
CA ALA A 369 -0.22 -0.22 25.14
C ALA A 369 1.08 -0.33 24.33
N ASP A 370 2.11 -0.94 24.95
CA ASP A 370 3.39 -1.32 24.35
C ASP A 370 4.14 -0.13 23.70
N ALA A 371 4.32 0.96 24.44
CA ALA A 371 4.97 2.18 23.92
C ALA A 371 6.43 1.96 23.46
N ASP A 372 7.13 1.02 24.09
CA ASP A 372 8.50 0.60 23.76
C ASP A 372 8.59 -0.03 22.36
N GLN A 373 7.57 -0.79 21.96
CA GLN A 373 7.43 -1.44 20.65
C GLN A 373 6.48 -0.67 19.71
N GLY A 374 5.94 0.44 20.19
CA GLY A 374 5.02 1.31 19.48
C GLY A 374 5.70 2.18 18.45
N ARG A 375 4.93 2.57 17.43
CA ARG A 375 5.33 3.48 16.36
C ARG A 375 4.37 4.65 16.34
N LEU A 376 4.91 5.85 16.51
CA LEU A 376 4.19 7.10 16.28
C LEU A 376 4.53 7.62 14.87
N MET A 377 3.51 7.80 14.07
CA MET A 377 3.59 8.23 12.67
C MET A 377 2.67 9.43 12.44
N LEU A 378 2.91 10.21 11.40
CA LEU A 378 2.07 11.35 11.02
C LEU A 378 1.26 11.03 9.77
N GLY A 379 -0.05 10.90 9.95
CA GLY A 379 -0.99 10.78 8.85
C GLY A 379 -1.57 12.13 8.42
N ARG A 380 -2.33 12.10 7.32
CA ARG A 380 -2.98 13.30 6.76
C ARG A 380 -3.90 14.01 7.76
N GLN A 381 -4.60 13.26 8.62
CA GLN A 381 -5.57 13.81 9.57
C GLN A 381 -5.00 14.11 10.96
N GLY A 382 -3.78 13.65 11.25
CA GLY A 382 -3.14 13.74 12.56
C GLY A 382 -2.27 12.52 12.85
N PRO A 383 -1.79 12.35 14.08
CA PRO A 383 -0.90 11.25 14.43
C PRO A 383 -1.63 9.90 14.41
N VAL A 384 -0.88 8.88 13.97
CA VAL A 384 -1.25 7.46 13.95
C VAL A 384 -0.28 6.72 14.85
N TYR A 385 -0.81 5.97 15.81
CA TYR A 385 -0.06 5.11 16.70
C TYR A 385 -0.32 3.65 16.35
N SER A 386 0.72 2.82 16.30
CA SER A 386 0.61 1.37 16.10
C SER A 386 1.59 0.64 17.00
N SER A 387 1.10 -0.36 17.73
CA SER A 387 1.87 -1.25 18.59
C SER A 387 1.40 -2.69 18.38
N PRO A 388 2.12 -3.71 18.90
CA PRO A 388 1.72 -5.10 18.73
C PRO A 388 0.27 -5.40 19.13
N GLN A 389 -0.30 -4.70 20.11
CA GLN A 389 -1.67 -4.97 20.57
C GLN A 389 -2.73 -4.05 19.98
N MET A 390 -2.37 -2.85 19.52
CA MET A 390 -3.35 -1.86 19.09
C MET A 390 -2.82 -0.84 18.09
N ALA A 391 -3.72 -0.26 17.31
CA ALA A 391 -3.46 0.95 16.54
C ALA A 391 -4.60 1.95 16.69
N CYS A 392 -4.30 3.23 16.65
CA CYS A 392 -5.28 4.29 16.70
C CYS A 392 -4.79 5.54 15.96
N ALA A 393 -5.73 6.36 15.48
CA ALA A 393 -5.42 7.68 14.95
C ALA A 393 -6.18 8.77 15.69
N PHE A 394 -5.59 9.96 15.75
CA PHE A 394 -6.15 11.11 16.44
C PHE A 394 -6.29 12.29 15.50
N GLU A 395 -7.33 13.09 15.70
CA GLU A 395 -7.51 14.34 14.99
C GLU A 395 -6.49 15.36 15.46
N ARG A 396 -5.79 15.98 14.50
CA ARG A 396 -4.71 16.94 14.74
C ARG A 396 -5.02 18.03 15.78
N LYS A 397 -6.21 18.63 15.72
CA LYS A 397 -6.56 19.83 16.50
C LYS A 397 -7.12 19.51 17.89
N SER A 398 -7.98 18.51 17.99
CA SER A 398 -8.74 18.21 19.21
C SER A 398 -8.19 17.02 19.99
N GLY A 399 -7.33 16.20 19.36
CA GLY A 399 -6.91 14.92 19.91
C GLY A 399 -8.03 13.88 19.89
N LYS A 400 -9.21 14.17 19.32
CA LYS A 400 -10.32 13.22 19.24
C LYS A 400 -9.86 11.97 18.49
N GLN A 401 -10.05 10.81 19.11
CA GLN A 401 -9.77 9.52 18.47
C GLN A 401 -10.66 9.35 17.24
N LEU A 402 -10.02 9.17 16.08
CA LEU A 402 -10.67 8.97 14.78
C LEU A 402 -11.08 7.52 14.59
N TRP A 403 -10.21 6.60 14.98
CA TRP A 403 -10.44 5.17 14.97
C TRP A 403 -9.47 4.50 15.95
N ARG A 404 -9.84 3.28 16.39
CA ARG A 404 -9.01 2.39 17.19
C ARG A 404 -9.22 0.96 16.74
N ARG A 405 -8.14 0.19 16.71
CA ARG A 405 -8.08 -1.24 16.43
C ARG A 405 -7.30 -1.90 17.55
N ALA A 406 -7.77 -3.05 17.99
CA ALA A 406 -7.07 -3.90 18.93
C ALA A 406 -7.41 -5.34 18.56
N ALA A 407 -6.42 -6.23 18.60
CA ALA A 407 -6.62 -7.63 18.29
C ALA A 407 -5.61 -8.50 19.01
N THR A 408 -5.94 -9.78 19.19
CA THR A 408 -5.18 -10.70 20.03
C THR A 408 -3.87 -11.18 19.40
N HIS A 409 -3.77 -11.11 18.07
CA HIS A 409 -2.62 -11.59 17.28
C HIS A 409 -2.02 -10.47 16.42
N GLY A 410 -2.04 -9.24 16.90
CA GLY A 410 -1.33 -8.16 16.21
C GLY A 410 -2.23 -7.13 15.57
N VAL A 411 -1.73 -5.90 15.54
CA VAL A 411 -2.28 -4.83 14.72
C VAL A 411 -1.15 -4.13 13.98
N ALA A 412 -1.29 -3.94 12.69
CA ALA A 412 -0.37 -3.18 11.85
C ALA A 412 -1.07 -1.94 11.32
N ALA A 413 -0.42 -0.77 11.27
CA ALA A 413 -1.01 0.41 10.66
C ALA A 413 0.01 1.24 9.86
N SER A 414 -0.53 2.02 8.93
CA SER A 414 0.21 2.91 8.02
C SER A 414 -0.21 4.38 8.24
N THR A 415 0.63 5.31 7.76
CA THR A 415 0.36 6.76 7.80
C THR A 415 -0.90 7.16 7.04
N ASP A 416 -1.27 6.41 6.01
CA ASP A 416 -2.40 6.72 5.12
C ASP A 416 -3.74 6.21 5.69
N GLY A 417 -3.72 5.62 6.88
CA GLY A 417 -4.91 5.20 7.60
C GLY A 417 -5.40 3.80 7.24
N TYR A 418 -4.57 3.00 6.57
CA TYR A 418 -4.78 1.55 6.47
C TYR A 418 -4.31 0.88 7.76
N SER A 419 -5.05 -0.14 8.19
CA SER A 419 -4.64 -0.99 9.30
C SER A 419 -5.09 -2.43 9.10
N LEU A 420 -4.28 -3.38 9.55
CA LEU A 420 -4.62 -4.79 9.67
C LEU A 420 -4.80 -5.13 11.15
N ALA A 421 -5.77 -5.99 11.47
CA ALA A 421 -5.95 -6.51 12.82
C ALA A 421 -6.16 -8.02 12.75
N ALA A 422 -5.29 -8.77 13.41
CA ALA A 422 -5.30 -10.24 13.37
C ALA A 422 -5.69 -10.85 14.72
N SER A 423 -6.46 -11.93 14.65
CA SER A 423 -6.86 -12.80 15.75
C SER A 423 -6.37 -14.21 15.49
N ALA A 424 -6.71 -15.17 16.35
CA ALA A 424 -6.30 -16.56 16.19
C ALA A 424 -6.85 -17.22 14.90
N VAL A 425 -7.95 -16.70 14.36
CA VAL A 425 -8.68 -17.34 13.25
C VAL A 425 -9.04 -16.37 12.12
N ARG A 426 -8.81 -15.06 12.29
CA ARG A 426 -9.17 -14.04 11.29
C ARG A 426 -8.17 -12.91 11.21
N VAL A 427 -8.02 -12.35 10.01
CA VAL A 427 -7.35 -11.09 9.72
C VAL A 427 -8.35 -10.14 9.06
N CYS A 428 -8.41 -8.91 9.58
CA CYS A 428 -9.33 -7.89 9.10
C CYS A 428 -8.55 -6.68 8.57
N GLY A 429 -8.93 -6.20 7.39
CA GLY A 429 -8.38 -4.98 6.81
C GLY A 429 -9.32 -3.81 6.95
N PHE A 430 -8.76 -2.65 7.30
CA PHE A 430 -9.49 -1.41 7.47
C PHE A 430 -8.81 -0.28 6.73
N HIS A 431 -9.61 0.71 6.32
CA HIS A 431 -9.09 2.00 5.88
C HIS A 431 -10.02 3.13 6.31
N GLY A 432 -9.43 4.18 6.86
CA GLY A 432 -10.15 5.38 7.30
C GLY A 432 -10.86 5.20 8.64
N LYS A 433 -11.89 6.02 8.90
CA LYS A 433 -12.58 6.11 10.21
C LYS A 433 -13.66 5.04 10.43
N GLY A 434 -14.04 4.29 9.40
CA GLY A 434 -15.14 3.32 9.49
C GLY A 434 -14.86 2.24 10.54
N ALA A 435 -15.88 1.83 11.29
CA ALA A 435 -15.74 0.75 12.27
C ALA A 435 -15.73 -0.65 11.62
N GLY A 436 -16.36 -0.80 10.46
CA GLY A 436 -16.40 -2.04 9.70
C GLY A 436 -15.08 -2.31 8.98
N ALA A 437 -14.66 -3.58 8.99
CA ALA A 437 -13.59 -4.04 8.12
C ALA A 437 -14.04 -3.92 6.65
N ARG A 438 -13.12 -3.53 5.76
CA ARG A 438 -13.36 -3.55 4.31
C ARG A 438 -13.45 -4.97 3.78
N TRP A 439 -12.66 -5.83 4.39
CA TRP A 439 -12.58 -7.25 4.13
C TRP A 439 -12.15 -7.95 5.41
N LEU A 440 -12.49 -9.23 5.52
CA LEU A 440 -12.01 -10.13 6.55
C LEU A 440 -11.74 -11.47 5.88
N HIS A 441 -10.68 -12.14 6.33
CA HIS A 441 -10.30 -13.47 5.88
C HIS A 441 -9.98 -14.35 7.07
N ASP A 442 -10.09 -15.66 6.87
CA ASP A 442 -9.54 -16.61 7.81
C ASP A 442 -8.02 -16.43 7.90
N HIS A 443 -7.50 -16.67 9.09
CA HIS A 443 -6.10 -16.43 9.43
C HIS A 443 -5.57 -17.60 10.23
N ASP A 444 -4.33 -17.97 9.98
CA ASP A 444 -3.67 -19.14 10.57
C ASP A 444 -3.11 -18.89 11.99
N GLY A 445 -3.55 -17.81 12.63
CA GLY A 445 -3.18 -17.46 14.00
C GLY A 445 -1.77 -16.86 14.13
N LEU A 446 -1.12 -16.49 13.03
CA LEU A 446 0.16 -15.80 13.03
C LEU A 446 0.07 -14.39 13.64
N ARG A 447 1.07 -13.95 14.42
CA ARG A 447 1.04 -12.60 15.02
C ARG A 447 1.60 -11.55 14.09
N ILE A 448 0.82 -10.55 13.68
CA ILE A 448 1.31 -9.44 12.85
C ILE A 448 1.97 -8.33 13.68
N GLY A 449 3.05 -7.75 13.17
CA GLY A 449 3.76 -6.64 13.79
C GLY A 449 3.15 -5.26 13.52
N PRO A 450 3.58 -4.20 14.25
CA PRO A 450 3.01 -2.86 14.13
C PRO A 450 3.32 -2.12 12.82
N GLN A 451 4.23 -2.64 12.00
CA GLN A 451 4.64 -2.02 10.75
C GLN A 451 3.76 -2.48 9.59
N LEU A 452 3.01 -1.54 9.00
CA LEU A 452 2.32 -1.77 7.73
C LEU A 452 2.95 -0.90 6.64
N LEU A 453 3.67 -1.53 5.72
CA LEU A 453 4.12 -0.88 4.50
C LEU A 453 3.03 -0.98 3.44
N ARG A 454 2.90 0.04 2.60
CA ARG A 454 1.92 0.07 1.51
C ARG A 454 2.61 0.50 0.24
N GLN A 455 2.41 -0.25 -0.83
CA GLN A 455 2.82 0.15 -2.18
C GLN A 455 2.05 -0.64 -3.25
N ASP A 456 1.70 0.01 -4.36
CA ASP A 456 1.10 -0.61 -5.56
C ASP A 456 -0.20 -1.42 -5.32
N GLY A 457 -0.97 -1.06 -4.29
CA GLY A 457 -2.20 -1.78 -3.91
C GLY A 457 -1.93 -3.02 -3.04
N LEU A 458 -0.74 -3.12 -2.44
CA LEU A 458 -0.37 -4.16 -1.50
C LEU A 458 -0.11 -3.57 -0.12
N LEU A 459 -0.51 -4.33 0.90
CA LEU A 459 -0.25 -4.09 2.30
C LEU A 459 0.72 -5.14 2.82
N LEU A 460 1.93 -4.73 3.20
CA LEU A 460 2.99 -5.62 3.63
C LEU A 460 3.26 -5.47 5.12
N THR A 461 3.36 -6.58 5.83
CA THR A 461 3.71 -6.63 7.25
C THR A 461 4.66 -7.78 7.53
N LEU A 462 5.30 -7.73 8.69
CA LEU A 462 5.97 -8.88 9.26
C LEU A 462 5.02 -9.61 10.21
N SER A 463 5.14 -10.94 10.26
CA SER A 463 4.55 -11.78 11.29
C SER A 463 5.64 -12.44 12.14
N ASP A 464 5.44 -12.43 13.46
CA ASP A 464 6.39 -12.90 14.48
C ASP A 464 7.81 -12.37 14.24
N ASP A 465 7.93 -11.12 13.77
CA ASP A 465 9.18 -10.48 13.34
C ASP A 465 9.98 -11.29 12.27
N ARG A 466 9.40 -12.31 11.63
CA ARG A 466 10.11 -13.28 10.79
C ARG A 466 9.53 -13.45 9.40
N ILE A 467 8.22 -13.64 9.30
CA ILE A 467 7.55 -13.98 8.04
C ILE A 467 7.11 -12.69 7.36
N ALA A 468 7.47 -12.50 6.10
CA ALA A 468 6.91 -11.40 5.30
C ALA A 468 5.57 -11.83 4.70
N LEU A 469 4.55 -11.01 4.90
CA LEU A 469 3.20 -11.21 4.37
C LEU A 469 2.82 -10.02 3.51
N ALA A 470 2.21 -10.27 2.36
CA ALA A 470 1.59 -9.23 1.55
C ALA A 470 0.13 -9.56 1.30
N TYR A 471 -0.73 -8.59 1.58
CA TYR A 471 -2.16 -8.66 1.32
C TYR A 471 -2.51 -7.72 0.19
N ASN A 472 -3.40 -8.17 -0.69
CA ASN A 472 -4.09 -7.27 -1.59
C ASN A 472 -4.87 -6.26 -0.76
N GLU A 473 -4.62 -4.97 -0.99
CA GLU A 473 -5.24 -3.89 -0.23
C GLU A 473 -6.78 -3.92 -0.34
N MET A 474 -7.28 -4.33 -1.52
CA MET A 474 -8.69 -4.29 -1.88
C MET A 474 -9.47 -5.48 -1.37
N THR A 475 -8.99 -6.67 -1.70
CA THR A 475 -9.69 -7.90 -1.39
C THR A 475 -9.32 -8.43 -0.02
N GLY A 476 -8.13 -8.08 0.50
CA GLY A 476 -7.57 -8.66 1.72
C GLY A 476 -6.92 -10.01 1.54
N ARG A 477 -6.94 -10.53 0.32
CA ARG A 477 -6.32 -11.81 0.01
C ARG A 477 -4.82 -11.73 0.24
N GLU A 478 -4.26 -12.74 0.90
CA GLU A 478 -2.82 -12.90 0.95
C GLU A 478 -2.31 -13.18 -0.48
N MET A 479 -1.52 -12.26 -1.02
CA MET A 479 -0.94 -12.36 -2.36
C MET A 479 0.28 -13.25 -2.36
N TRP A 480 1.09 -13.14 -1.31
CA TRP A 480 2.27 -13.95 -1.11
C TRP A 480 2.74 -13.90 0.33
N ARG A 481 3.55 -14.91 0.65
CA ARG A 481 4.22 -15.07 1.94
C ARG A 481 5.62 -15.59 1.73
N LEU A 482 6.59 -15.03 2.44
CA LEU A 482 7.94 -15.57 2.50
C LEU A 482 8.33 -15.88 3.94
N THR A 483 8.64 -17.16 4.19
CA THR A 483 9.21 -17.61 5.45
C THR A 483 10.71 -17.88 5.27
N PRO A 484 11.59 -16.96 5.71
CA PRO A 484 13.02 -17.18 5.56
C PRO A 484 13.52 -18.31 6.49
N PRO A 485 14.35 -19.24 5.98
CA PRO A 485 14.87 -20.35 6.78
C PRO A 485 15.81 -19.87 7.88
N ARG A 486 15.84 -20.60 9.01
CA ARG A 486 16.80 -20.39 10.13
C ARG A 486 16.91 -18.94 10.64
N THR A 487 15.83 -18.18 10.49
CA THR A 487 15.77 -16.75 10.81
C THR A 487 14.94 -16.54 12.06
N ARG A 488 15.42 -15.73 13.01
CA ARG A 488 14.63 -15.35 14.19
C ARG A 488 14.02 -13.96 14.02
N ARG A 489 14.75 -13.06 13.37
CA ARG A 489 14.33 -11.71 13.06
C ARG A 489 14.60 -11.34 11.61
N SER A 490 13.63 -10.67 11.01
CA SER A 490 13.69 -10.09 9.68
C SER A 490 13.41 -8.60 9.73
N HIS A 491 13.90 -7.91 8.72
CA HIS A 491 13.70 -6.49 8.51
C HIS A 491 13.18 -6.27 7.09
N LEU A 492 11.97 -5.72 7.02
CA LEU A 492 11.27 -5.49 5.77
C LEU A 492 11.37 -4.02 5.36
N SER A 493 11.83 -3.79 4.14
CA SER A 493 11.72 -2.50 3.46
C SER A 493 11.20 -2.70 2.04
N ILE A 494 10.73 -1.62 1.42
CA ILE A 494 10.37 -1.60 0.01
C ILE A 494 11.32 -0.64 -0.69
N HIS A 495 11.86 -1.06 -1.82
CA HIS A 495 12.69 -0.23 -2.68
C HIS A 495 12.26 -0.42 -4.12
N ALA A 496 11.68 0.64 -4.70
CA ALA A 496 11.01 0.58 -5.99
C ALA A 496 10.03 -0.61 -6.03
N HIS A 497 10.12 -1.48 -7.03
CA HIS A 497 9.22 -2.62 -7.24
C HIS A 497 9.70 -3.91 -6.52
N ARG A 498 10.51 -3.78 -5.46
CA ARG A 498 11.04 -4.90 -4.68
C ARG A 498 10.70 -4.76 -3.21
N ALA A 499 10.20 -5.84 -2.61
CA ALA A 499 10.25 -6.00 -1.17
C ALA A 499 11.60 -6.63 -0.80
N LEU A 500 12.37 -5.95 0.06
CA LEU A 500 13.65 -6.44 0.56
C LEU A 500 13.45 -7.00 1.96
N LEU A 501 13.75 -8.28 2.14
CA LEU A 501 13.68 -8.97 3.42
C LEU A 501 15.08 -9.35 3.88
N ALA A 502 15.66 -8.54 4.77
CA ALA A 502 16.96 -8.78 5.37
C ALA A 502 16.82 -9.58 6.66
N THR A 503 17.70 -10.54 6.92
CA THR A 503 17.56 -11.49 8.05
C THR A 503 18.77 -11.50 8.98
N ASP A 504 18.52 -11.81 10.25
CA ASP A 504 19.57 -12.06 11.24
C ASP A 504 20.40 -13.33 10.95
N SER A 505 19.96 -14.16 10.01
CA SER A 505 20.68 -15.34 9.53
C SER A 505 21.71 -15.05 8.43
N GLY A 506 21.93 -13.76 8.11
CA GLY A 506 22.91 -13.33 7.12
C GLY A 506 22.42 -13.42 5.67
N TYR A 507 21.10 -13.53 5.46
CA TYR A 507 20.51 -13.55 4.12
C TYR A 507 19.66 -12.31 3.86
N LEU A 508 19.63 -11.88 2.61
CA LEU A 508 18.67 -10.88 2.14
C LEU A 508 17.98 -11.42 0.89
N TYR A 509 16.66 -11.30 0.88
CA TYR A 509 15.81 -11.73 -0.23
C TYR A 509 15.26 -10.49 -0.95
N GLY A 510 15.50 -10.40 -2.25
CA GLY A 510 14.85 -9.44 -3.13
C GLY A 510 13.63 -10.06 -3.76
N LEU A 511 12.44 -9.69 -3.29
CA LEU A 511 11.17 -10.22 -3.75
C LEU A 511 10.57 -9.28 -4.78
N ASP A 512 9.99 -9.81 -5.85
CA ASP A 512 9.08 -9.01 -6.65
C ASP A 512 7.85 -8.64 -5.82
N LEU A 513 7.53 -7.35 -5.81
CA LEU A 513 6.48 -6.84 -4.95
C LEU A 513 5.12 -7.47 -5.29
N ALA A 514 4.84 -7.78 -6.56
CA ALA A 514 3.52 -8.21 -7.00
C ALA A 514 3.20 -9.67 -6.66
N ASP A 515 4.17 -10.57 -6.79
CA ASP A 515 3.97 -12.02 -6.68
C ASP A 515 4.80 -12.68 -5.56
N GLY A 516 5.69 -11.93 -4.90
CA GLY A 516 6.55 -12.43 -3.83
C GLY A 516 7.63 -13.41 -4.30
N GLN A 517 7.84 -13.56 -5.61
CA GLN A 517 8.90 -14.42 -6.12
C GLN A 517 10.26 -13.84 -5.75
N VAL A 518 11.13 -14.69 -5.21
CA VAL A 518 12.52 -14.34 -4.93
C VAL A 518 13.24 -14.14 -6.28
N ARG A 519 13.57 -12.89 -6.61
CA ARG A 519 14.33 -12.54 -7.81
C ARG A 519 15.82 -12.68 -7.60
N PHE A 520 16.28 -12.40 -6.38
CA PHE A 520 17.66 -12.63 -5.99
C PHE A 520 17.76 -12.92 -4.50
N ARG A 521 18.91 -13.48 -4.13
CA ARG A 521 19.30 -13.72 -2.75
C ARG A 521 20.73 -13.28 -2.56
N VAL A 522 20.97 -12.48 -1.52
CA VAL A 522 22.31 -12.10 -1.08
C VAL A 522 22.67 -12.91 0.16
N SER A 523 23.90 -13.40 0.20
CA SER A 523 24.49 -14.03 1.38
C SER A 523 25.59 -13.12 1.91
N ALA A 524 25.42 -12.67 3.15
CA ALA A 524 26.42 -11.91 3.87
C ALA A 524 27.14 -12.80 4.90
N SER A 525 28.37 -12.45 5.25
CA SER A 525 29.15 -13.13 6.30
C SER A 525 28.67 -12.80 7.71
N LEU A 526 27.85 -11.75 7.86
CA LEU A 526 27.35 -11.24 9.14
C LEU A 526 25.81 -11.09 9.08
N PRO A 527 25.11 -11.19 10.22
CA PRO A 527 23.69 -10.89 10.36
C PRO A 527 23.33 -9.48 9.89
N PHE A 528 22.16 -9.29 9.29
CA PHE A 528 21.60 -7.97 9.05
C PHE A 528 21.00 -7.39 10.34
N LEU A 529 21.25 -6.11 10.62
CA LEU A 529 20.81 -5.45 11.85
C LEU A 529 19.54 -4.59 11.70
N GLY A 530 19.11 -4.35 10.47
CA GLY A 530 18.02 -3.43 10.18
C GLY A 530 17.54 -3.50 8.72
N PRO A 531 16.49 -2.73 8.39
CA PRO A 531 15.98 -2.69 7.03
C PRO A 531 17.02 -2.05 6.08
N PRO A 532 17.23 -2.61 4.88
CA PRO A 532 18.05 -1.99 3.85
C PRO A 532 17.53 -0.59 3.49
N VAL A 533 18.45 0.36 3.34
CA VAL A 533 18.17 1.77 3.04
C VAL A 533 18.42 2.05 1.56
N PRO A 534 17.43 2.55 0.80
CA PRO A 534 17.60 2.90 -0.61
C PRO A 534 18.69 3.96 -0.87
N TRP A 535 19.48 3.75 -1.92
CA TRP A 535 20.47 4.70 -2.46
C TRP A 535 20.48 4.64 -4.00
N GLY A 536 19.56 5.38 -4.62
CA GLY A 536 19.34 5.32 -6.07
C GLY A 536 18.83 3.94 -6.50
N ARG A 537 19.54 3.27 -7.42
CA ARG A 537 19.26 1.89 -7.85
C ARG A 537 19.87 0.82 -6.93
N ARG A 538 20.62 1.24 -5.91
CA ARG A 538 21.29 0.37 -4.94
C ARG A 538 20.62 0.50 -3.58
N PHE A 539 20.95 -0.39 -2.65
CA PHE A 539 20.63 -0.22 -1.23
C PHE A 539 21.87 -0.41 -0.37
N VAL A 540 21.89 0.25 0.78
CA VAL A 540 22.90 0.05 1.83
C VAL A 540 22.26 -0.72 2.98
N ALA A 541 22.95 -1.73 3.47
CA ALA A 541 22.53 -2.49 4.63
C ALA A 541 23.63 -2.52 5.69
N THR A 542 23.23 -2.44 6.96
CA THR A 542 24.14 -2.61 8.10
C THR A 542 24.14 -4.06 8.54
N LEU A 543 25.34 -4.61 8.66
CA LEU A 543 25.61 -5.96 9.12
C LEU A 543 26.32 -5.92 10.48
N GLY A 544 26.12 -6.92 11.32
CA GLY A 544 26.97 -7.08 12.49
C GLY A 544 26.66 -8.25 13.42
N GLN A 545 27.67 -8.60 14.21
CA GLN A 545 27.60 -9.60 15.27
C GLN A 545 28.66 -9.28 16.33
N GLY A 546 28.23 -9.14 17.59
CA GLY A 546 29.15 -8.75 18.68
C GLY A 546 29.78 -7.39 18.41
N SER A 547 31.11 -7.34 18.32
CA SER A 547 31.89 -6.13 18.01
C SER A 547 32.25 -5.96 16.53
N HIS A 548 31.83 -6.88 15.65
CA HIS A 548 32.11 -6.82 14.22
C HIS A 548 30.92 -6.21 13.49
N PHE A 549 31.14 -5.10 12.79
CA PHE A 549 30.12 -4.42 12.01
C PHE A 549 30.62 -4.13 10.60
N ALA A 550 29.71 -4.17 9.63
CA ALA A 550 30.03 -3.82 8.25
C ALA A 550 28.85 -3.12 7.56
N LEU A 551 29.17 -2.38 6.49
CA LEU A 551 28.18 -1.90 5.53
C LEU A 551 28.29 -2.72 4.26
N LEU A 552 27.13 -3.10 3.72
CA LEU A 552 27.01 -3.73 2.42
C LEU A 552 26.30 -2.79 1.47
N LEU A 553 26.90 -2.52 0.32
CA LEU A 553 26.23 -1.89 -0.81
C LEU A 553 25.90 -2.95 -1.84
N SER A 554 24.64 -3.02 -2.27
CA SER A 554 24.23 -3.97 -3.32
C SER A 554 23.23 -3.35 -4.28
N ASP A 555 23.17 -3.88 -5.49
CA ASP A 555 22.16 -3.52 -6.46
C ASP A 555 20.77 -4.00 -5.99
N ALA A 556 19.76 -3.13 -6.09
CA ALA A 556 18.42 -3.43 -5.59
C ALA A 556 17.61 -4.34 -6.52
N HIS A 557 18.06 -4.54 -7.76
CA HIS A 557 17.39 -5.37 -8.75
C HIS A 557 18.04 -6.74 -8.89
N THR A 558 19.37 -6.82 -8.90
CA THR A 558 20.13 -8.06 -9.07
C THR A 558 20.61 -8.66 -7.74
N GLY A 559 20.73 -7.83 -6.69
CA GLY A 559 21.36 -8.23 -5.43
C GLY A 559 22.87 -8.32 -5.48
N GLU A 560 23.50 -7.99 -6.61
CA GLU A 560 24.96 -8.04 -6.72
C GLU A 560 25.61 -7.06 -5.75
N ALA A 561 26.51 -7.58 -4.92
CA ALA A 561 27.27 -6.76 -3.99
C ALA A 561 28.28 -5.91 -4.76
N ALA A 562 28.18 -4.59 -4.60
CA ALA A 562 29.14 -3.65 -5.15
C ALA A 562 30.40 -3.59 -4.27
N TRP A 563 30.22 -3.53 -2.94
CA TRP A 563 31.29 -3.59 -1.96
C TRP A 563 30.74 -3.90 -0.57
N THR A 564 31.63 -4.39 0.29
CA THR A 564 31.43 -4.49 1.74
C THR A 564 32.54 -3.70 2.43
N TYR A 565 32.18 -2.88 3.42
CA TYR A 565 33.10 -2.07 4.20
C TYR A 565 33.04 -2.50 5.67
N GLU A 566 34.12 -3.06 6.19
CA GLU A 566 34.25 -3.37 7.61
C GLU A 566 34.47 -2.10 8.43
N MET A 567 33.63 -1.89 9.43
CA MET A 567 33.67 -0.70 10.28
C MET A 567 34.38 -1.01 11.60
N SER A 568 35.23 -0.10 12.05
CA SER A 568 35.80 -0.11 13.39
C SER A 568 34.90 0.55 14.45
N LEU A 569 33.67 0.91 14.07
CA LEU A 569 32.71 1.59 14.93
C LEU A 569 31.87 0.59 15.73
N ALA A 570 31.77 0.78 17.04
CA ALA A 570 30.77 0.13 17.88
C ALA A 570 29.43 0.84 17.79
N LEU A 571 28.33 0.11 18.03
CA LEU A 571 26.95 0.64 18.05
C LEU A 571 26.62 1.52 16.83
N PRO A 572 26.85 1.04 15.59
CA PRO A 572 26.64 1.85 14.40
C PRO A 572 25.16 2.28 14.26
N SER A 573 24.96 3.53 13.88
CA SER A 573 23.65 4.05 13.49
C SER A 573 23.15 3.38 12.21
N ALA A 574 21.86 3.57 11.91
CA ALA A 574 21.38 3.32 10.55
C ALA A 574 22.19 4.16 9.55
N PRO A 575 22.50 3.63 8.35
CA PRO A 575 23.27 4.35 7.35
C PRO A 575 22.39 5.43 6.73
N LEU A 576 22.99 6.59 6.47
CA LEU A 576 22.33 7.71 5.81
C LEU A 576 23.00 7.95 4.45
N PRO A 577 22.46 7.39 3.36
CA PRO A 577 22.86 7.78 2.01
C PRO A 577 22.44 9.23 1.73
N SER A 578 23.35 10.00 1.14
CA SER A 578 23.10 11.38 0.73
C SER A 578 23.97 11.77 -0.46
N GLY A 579 23.33 12.10 -1.57
CA GLY A 579 24.03 12.36 -2.83
C GLY A 579 24.89 11.16 -3.24
N LYS A 580 26.20 11.38 -3.36
CA LYS A 580 27.20 10.35 -3.70
C LYS A 580 27.99 9.84 -2.48
N ARG A 581 27.47 10.04 -1.27
CA ARG A 581 28.11 9.65 -0.01
C ARG A 581 27.15 8.85 0.86
N VAL A 582 27.69 8.06 1.78
CA VAL A 582 26.95 7.42 2.86
C VAL A 582 27.63 7.72 4.19
N TYR A 583 26.80 8.04 5.18
CA TYR A 583 27.24 8.45 6.51
C TYR A 583 26.79 7.42 7.54
N VAL A 584 27.67 7.09 8.48
CA VAL A 584 27.35 6.25 9.64
C VAL A 584 28.02 6.85 10.87
N ALA A 585 27.26 7.01 11.95
CA ALA A 585 27.81 7.36 13.25
C ALA A 585 27.93 6.13 14.12
N GLY A 586 28.91 6.12 15.00
CA GLY A 586 29.11 5.05 15.99
C GLY A 586 30.13 5.49 17.03
N GLU A 587 30.57 4.56 17.85
CA GLU A 587 31.59 4.80 18.87
C GLU A 587 32.93 4.24 18.43
N LEU A 588 34.00 4.99 18.67
CA LEU A 588 35.37 4.53 18.55
C LEU A 588 36.13 4.96 19.79
N GLU A 589 36.69 4.00 20.53
CA GLU A 589 37.46 4.26 21.76
C GLU A 589 36.69 5.10 22.80
N GLY A 590 35.36 4.94 22.87
CA GLY A 590 34.49 5.67 23.79
C GLY A 590 34.04 7.05 23.31
N GLU A 591 34.51 7.49 22.13
CA GLU A 591 34.11 8.76 21.52
C GLU A 591 33.13 8.53 20.37
N GLY A 592 32.11 9.41 20.27
CA GLY A 592 31.21 9.43 19.13
C GLY A 592 31.93 9.89 17.86
N VAL A 593 31.82 9.12 16.78
CA VAL A 593 32.49 9.36 15.50
C VAL A 593 31.49 9.26 14.36
N LEU A 594 31.62 10.15 13.37
CA LEU A 594 30.93 10.07 12.08
C LEU A 594 31.93 9.67 11.00
N LEU A 595 31.58 8.60 10.29
CA LEU A 595 32.28 8.09 9.12
C LEU A 595 31.55 8.51 7.85
N CYS A 596 32.30 9.01 6.87
CA CYS A 596 31.80 9.30 5.53
C CYS A 596 32.51 8.43 4.49
N LEU A 597 31.73 7.64 3.76
CA LEU A 597 32.19 6.86 2.62
C LEU A 597 31.64 7.46 1.32
N ASP A 598 32.35 7.26 0.21
CA ASP A 598 31.81 7.55 -1.11
C ASP A 598 31.04 6.37 -1.73
N ALA A 599 30.54 6.57 -2.95
CA ALA A 599 29.81 5.55 -3.72
C ALA A 599 30.59 4.26 -3.99
N ASN A 600 31.93 4.28 -3.90
CA ASN A 600 32.81 3.14 -4.10
C ASN A 600 33.24 2.48 -2.77
N GLY A 601 32.72 2.96 -1.64
CA GLY A 601 33.05 2.43 -0.32
C GLY A 601 34.39 2.94 0.21
N GLN A 602 34.98 3.98 -0.39
CA GLN A 602 36.23 4.57 0.10
C GLN A 602 35.94 5.62 1.16
N THR A 603 36.68 5.55 2.27
CA THR A 603 36.62 6.55 3.34
C THR A 603 37.10 7.89 2.84
N ARG A 604 36.22 8.89 2.89
CA ARG A 604 36.54 10.28 2.56
C ARG A 604 37.09 11.01 3.77
N TRP A 605 36.44 10.81 4.90
CA TRP A 605 36.87 11.34 6.18
C TRP A 605 36.20 10.59 7.33
N GLN A 606 36.78 10.76 8.50
CA GLN A 606 36.24 10.35 9.78
C GLN A 606 36.38 11.51 10.76
N ARG A 607 35.33 11.76 11.56
CA ARG A 607 35.25 12.96 12.41
C ARG A 607 34.69 12.65 13.79
N THR A 608 35.42 13.06 14.82
CA THR A 608 34.97 12.99 16.21
C THR A 608 33.91 14.05 16.49
N LEU A 609 32.82 13.64 17.13
CA LEU A 609 31.61 14.44 17.31
C LEU A 609 31.55 15.14 18.66
N HIS A 610 32.17 14.56 19.70
CA HIS A 610 32.09 15.02 21.09
C HIS A 610 30.65 15.15 21.60
N LEU A 611 29.79 14.18 21.27
CA LEU A 611 28.38 14.13 21.68
C LEU A 611 28.14 13.23 22.91
N GLY A 612 29.21 12.75 23.53
CA GLY A 612 29.18 11.68 24.53
C GLY A 612 28.99 10.30 23.89
N PRO A 613 28.73 9.27 24.72
CA PRO A 613 28.42 7.93 24.23
C PRO A 613 27.11 7.92 23.43
N GLY A 614 27.04 6.99 22.50
CA GLY A 614 25.88 6.69 21.69
C GLY A 614 24.76 5.99 22.47
N PRO A 615 23.74 5.49 21.76
CA PRO A 615 23.64 5.40 20.31
C PRO A 615 23.41 6.77 19.62
N PHE A 616 23.61 6.79 18.29
CA PHE A 616 23.44 7.98 17.45
C PHE A 616 22.36 7.79 16.37
N ALA A 617 21.76 8.91 15.94
CA ALA A 617 20.86 8.98 14.80
C ALA A 617 21.28 10.11 13.84
N LEU A 618 20.94 9.98 12.57
CA LEU A 618 21.41 10.84 11.49
C LEU A 618 20.25 11.40 10.68
N ALA A 619 20.30 12.68 10.32
CA ALA A 619 19.39 13.26 9.33
C ALA A 619 20.11 14.16 8.34
N ARG A 620 19.59 14.23 7.11
CA ARG A 620 20.14 15.08 6.05
C ARG A 620 19.80 16.55 6.30
N LEU A 621 20.80 17.41 6.20
CA LEU A 621 20.64 18.86 6.04
C LEU A 621 21.23 19.30 4.69
N PRO A 622 20.77 20.42 4.11
CA PRO A 622 21.46 21.04 2.99
C PRO A 622 22.94 21.29 3.34
N GLY A 623 23.85 20.79 2.50
CA GLY A 623 25.30 20.95 2.68
C GLY A 623 25.92 20.17 3.86
N GLY A 624 25.19 19.25 4.49
CA GLY A 624 25.75 18.47 5.60
C GLY A 624 24.84 17.38 6.17
N VAL A 625 25.21 16.92 7.35
CA VAL A 625 24.50 15.88 8.12
C VAL A 625 24.36 16.35 9.57
N LEU A 626 23.17 16.17 10.11
CA LEU A 626 22.91 16.32 11.53
C LEU A 626 23.09 14.96 12.22
N VAL A 627 23.88 14.94 13.29
CA VAL A 627 24.01 13.78 14.18
C VAL A 627 23.43 14.12 15.54
N THR A 628 22.59 13.24 16.09
CA THR A 628 22.03 13.38 17.44
C THR A 628 22.36 12.16 18.29
N SER A 629 22.64 12.36 19.58
CA SER A 629 22.84 11.28 20.55
C SER A 629 21.61 11.05 21.43
N ALA A 630 21.55 9.88 22.08
CA ALA A 630 20.52 9.57 23.05
C ALA A 630 20.51 10.51 24.29
N LEU A 631 21.57 11.27 24.53
CA LEU A 631 21.65 12.33 25.56
C LEU A 631 21.02 13.66 25.12
N GLY A 632 20.40 13.65 23.95
CA GLY A 632 19.82 14.82 23.30
C GLY A 632 20.83 15.82 22.79
N ALA A 633 22.13 15.51 22.75
CA ALA A 633 23.13 16.35 22.11
C ALA A 633 22.99 16.28 20.57
N ALA A 634 23.42 17.34 19.87
CA ALA A 634 23.40 17.39 18.42
C ALA A 634 24.62 18.09 17.84
N THR A 635 25.04 17.69 16.65
CA THR A 635 26.09 18.38 15.88
C THR A 635 25.72 18.39 14.40
N ARG A 636 26.01 19.49 13.72
CA ARG A 636 25.97 19.55 12.26
C ARG A 636 27.39 19.42 11.74
N VAL A 637 27.57 18.48 10.83
CA VAL A 637 28.84 18.26 10.12
C VAL A 637 28.61 18.55 8.65
N SER A 638 29.45 19.40 8.05
CA SER A 638 29.38 19.71 6.63
C SER A 638 29.67 18.46 5.78
N ASP A 639 29.32 18.53 4.50
CA ASP A 639 29.62 17.45 3.56
C ASP A 639 31.14 17.16 3.52
N GLU A 640 31.99 18.17 3.70
CA GLU A 640 33.45 18.11 3.76
C GLU A 640 34.01 17.55 5.08
N GLY A 641 33.16 17.34 6.09
CA GLY A 641 33.56 16.80 7.39
C GLY A 641 33.89 17.86 8.43
N GLU A 642 33.62 19.14 8.18
CA GLU A 642 33.87 20.19 9.16
C GLU A 642 32.68 20.32 10.11
N VAL A 643 32.94 20.52 11.40
CA VAL A 643 31.85 20.67 12.37
C VAL A 643 31.38 22.12 12.37
N ASP A 644 30.20 22.36 11.79
CA ASP A 644 29.61 23.69 11.65
C ASP A 644 29.18 24.26 13.00
N TRP A 645 28.48 23.44 13.81
CA TRP A 645 28.04 23.80 15.15
C TRP A 645 27.73 22.58 15.99
N ARG A 646 27.70 22.78 17.31
CA ARG A 646 27.33 21.77 18.31
C ARG A 646 26.30 22.32 19.30
N VAL A 647 25.41 21.45 19.74
CA VAL A 647 24.48 21.67 20.84
C VAL A 647 24.71 20.55 21.87
N GLY A 648 25.15 20.91 23.07
CA GLY A 648 25.49 19.95 24.13
C GLY A 648 24.26 19.19 24.65
N ALA A 649 24.48 18.09 25.37
CA ALA A 649 23.43 17.24 25.94
C ALA A 649 22.41 18.02 26.78
N ALA A 650 21.16 17.54 26.83
CA ALA A 650 20.11 18.13 27.64
C ALA A 650 19.16 17.06 28.19
N GLY A 651 19.22 16.88 29.51
CA GLY A 651 18.38 15.93 30.25
C GLY A 651 18.98 14.54 30.34
N GLU A 652 18.14 13.58 30.71
CA GLU A 652 18.51 12.18 30.85
C GLU A 652 18.68 11.44 29.51
N GLN A 653 19.44 10.35 29.54
CA GLN A 653 19.67 9.50 28.38
C GLN A 653 18.39 8.77 27.97
N LEU A 654 18.02 8.86 26.69
CA LEU A 654 16.96 8.06 26.09
C LEU A 654 17.39 6.60 25.95
N THR A 655 16.43 5.67 26.01
CA THR A 655 16.67 4.23 25.81
C THR A 655 17.19 3.89 24.41
N LYS A 656 16.91 4.74 23.43
CA LYS A 656 17.38 4.64 22.04
C LYS A 656 17.61 6.02 21.43
N ALA A 657 18.49 6.09 20.44
CA ALA A 657 18.61 7.28 19.63
C ALA A 657 17.38 7.42 18.73
N LEU A 658 16.74 8.59 18.78
CA LEU A 658 15.60 8.90 17.93
C LEU A 658 16.05 9.73 16.74
N GLN A 659 15.37 9.54 15.61
CA GLN A 659 15.61 10.32 14.41
C GLN A 659 15.23 11.79 14.66
N PRO A 660 16.14 12.76 14.42
CA PRO A 660 15.79 14.17 14.50
C PRO A 660 14.88 14.56 13.34
N ILE A 661 13.99 15.53 13.58
CA ILE A 661 13.01 15.97 12.58
C ILE A 661 13.38 17.34 12.06
N ILE A 662 13.45 17.48 10.74
CA ILE A 662 13.56 18.77 10.08
C ILE A 662 12.18 19.15 9.56
N SER A 663 11.59 20.21 10.09
CA SER A 663 10.31 20.74 9.62
C SER A 663 10.33 22.25 9.64
N ARG A 664 9.84 22.86 8.55
CA ARG A 664 9.68 24.32 8.42
C ARG A 664 10.95 25.12 8.76
N GLY A 665 12.11 24.62 8.33
CA GLY A 665 13.40 25.27 8.57
C GLY A 665 13.89 25.22 10.03
N VAL A 666 13.37 24.27 10.82
CA VAL A 666 13.75 24.05 12.21
C VAL A 666 14.15 22.59 12.39
N VAL A 667 15.22 22.34 13.14
CA VAL A 667 15.65 21.02 13.55
C VAL A 667 15.08 20.72 14.93
N LEU A 668 14.40 19.60 15.09
CA LEU A 668 13.94 19.10 16.38
C LEU A 668 14.90 18.00 16.84
N VAL A 669 15.69 18.33 17.85
CA VAL A 669 16.64 17.42 18.50
C VAL A 669 15.89 16.64 19.59
N PRO A 670 15.78 15.31 19.48
CA PRO A 670 15.13 14.48 20.49
C PRO A 670 15.93 14.46 21.79
N GLY A 671 15.25 14.38 22.93
CA GLY A 671 15.83 14.28 24.26
C GLY A 671 14.71 14.31 25.31
N GLU A 672 15.05 14.25 26.60
CA GLU A 672 14.05 14.48 27.68
C GLU A 672 13.35 15.84 27.48
N ARG A 673 14.11 16.82 26.99
CA ARG A 673 13.60 18.04 26.40
C ARG A 673 13.87 18.01 24.90
N VAL A 674 12.81 17.99 24.10
CA VAL A 674 12.93 18.18 22.66
C VAL A 674 13.29 19.63 22.41
N ARG A 675 14.41 19.86 21.73
CA ARG A 675 14.91 21.21 21.44
C ARG A 675 14.70 21.54 19.98
N ALA A 676 14.03 22.66 19.74
CA ALA A 676 13.96 23.28 18.42
C ALA A 676 15.21 24.11 18.20
N VAL A 677 15.95 23.81 17.13
CA VAL A 677 17.28 24.35 16.84
C VAL A 677 17.29 24.96 15.45
N ASP A 678 17.92 26.12 15.33
CA ASP A 678 18.21 26.75 14.05
C ASP A 678 19.23 25.90 13.27
N PRO A 679 18.90 25.39 12.07
CA PRO A 679 19.75 24.46 11.33
C PRO A 679 21.10 25.04 10.93
N ASP A 680 21.21 26.36 10.78
CA ASP A 680 22.42 27.02 10.29
C ASP A 680 23.39 27.38 11.40
N SER A 681 22.89 27.74 12.58
CA SER A 681 23.77 28.16 13.67
C SER A 681 23.78 27.27 14.90
N GLY A 682 22.88 26.30 14.99
CA GLY A 682 22.74 25.49 16.20
C GLY A 682 22.10 26.25 17.38
N ASN A 683 21.49 27.41 17.14
CA ASN A 683 20.85 28.17 18.22
C ASN A 683 19.59 27.46 18.68
N VAL A 684 19.45 27.23 19.98
CA VAL A 684 18.20 26.69 20.55
C VAL A 684 17.13 27.78 20.52
N LEU A 685 16.09 27.55 19.74
CA LEU A 685 14.94 28.44 19.54
C LEU A 685 13.83 28.19 20.57
N ALA A 686 13.69 26.95 21.03
CA ALA A 686 12.75 26.56 22.09
C ALA A 686 13.12 25.19 22.68
N GLU A 687 12.62 24.92 23.87
CA GLU A 687 12.64 23.60 24.50
C GLU A 687 11.21 23.22 24.88
N VAL A 688 10.84 21.96 24.65
CA VAL A 688 9.55 21.41 25.04
C VAL A 688 9.79 20.10 25.78
N ARG A 689 9.17 19.93 26.94
CA ARG A 689 9.32 18.71 27.75
C ARG A 689 8.59 17.55 27.07
N ALA A 690 9.28 16.43 26.88
CA ALA A 690 8.78 15.29 26.11
C ALA A 690 7.79 14.38 26.85
N GLY A 691 7.84 14.38 28.19
CA GLY A 691 7.25 13.34 29.03
C GLY A 691 8.33 12.49 29.71
N ALA A 692 7.95 11.38 30.34
CA ALA A 692 8.89 10.43 30.94
C ALA A 692 9.41 9.46 29.87
N GLY A 693 10.70 9.53 29.53
CA GLY A 693 11.32 8.66 28.53
C GLY A 693 10.72 8.82 27.13
N LEU A 694 11.19 9.78 26.33
CA LEU A 694 10.72 9.99 24.96
C LEU A 694 10.96 8.74 24.09
N MET A 695 9.90 8.09 23.63
CA MET A 695 9.94 6.87 22.81
C MET A 695 9.80 7.15 21.31
N ALA A 696 9.09 8.21 20.93
CA ALA A 696 8.99 8.67 19.56
C ALA A 696 8.62 10.16 19.47
N LEU A 697 9.13 10.82 18.44
CA LEU A 697 8.90 12.23 18.13
C LEU A 697 8.32 12.31 16.72
N GLN A 698 7.32 13.17 16.52
CA GLN A 698 6.76 13.52 15.22
C GLN A 698 6.45 15.03 15.17
N ALA A 699 6.59 15.67 14.00
CA ALA A 699 6.18 17.06 13.81
C ALA A 699 5.53 17.29 12.43
N ASP A 700 4.46 18.08 12.41
CA ASP A 700 3.74 18.35 11.17
C ASP A 700 4.25 19.59 10.42
N ALA A 701 3.66 19.88 9.25
CA ALA A 701 4.02 21.03 8.42
C ALA A 701 3.74 22.40 9.07
N GLN A 702 2.85 22.44 10.07
CA GLN A 702 2.56 23.63 10.86
C GLN A 702 3.51 23.76 12.06
N LEU A 703 4.42 22.80 12.25
CA LEU A 703 5.29 22.64 13.40
C LEU A 703 4.52 22.34 14.70
N ASN A 704 3.37 21.67 14.62
CA ASN A 704 2.82 21.02 15.80
C ASN A 704 3.67 19.80 16.13
N LEU A 705 3.93 19.59 17.41
CA LEU A 705 4.81 18.53 17.92
C LEU A 705 3.97 17.44 18.56
N TYR A 706 4.38 16.18 18.37
CA TYR A 706 3.74 15.01 18.96
C TYR A 706 4.81 14.11 19.57
N PHE A 707 4.70 13.87 20.86
CA PHE A 707 5.64 13.05 21.62
C PHE A 707 4.93 11.82 22.14
N LEU A 708 5.54 10.64 21.98
CA LEU A 708 5.16 9.43 22.69
C LEU A 708 6.16 9.20 23.81
N ASP A 709 5.67 9.01 25.03
CA ASP A 709 6.50 8.69 26.20
C ASP A 709 6.40 7.20 26.58
N GLU A 710 7.26 6.75 27.51
CA GLU A 710 7.36 5.34 27.90
C GLU A 710 6.14 4.83 28.66
N LEU A 711 5.33 5.75 29.21
CA LEU A 711 4.08 5.46 29.92
C LEU A 711 2.89 5.28 28.94
N GLY A 712 3.12 5.38 27.63
CA GLY A 712 2.08 5.26 26.62
C GLY A 712 1.19 6.49 26.55
N THR A 713 1.78 7.67 26.73
CA THR A 713 1.13 8.96 26.57
C THR A 713 1.58 9.63 25.29
N ILE A 714 0.64 10.08 24.47
CA ILE A 714 0.90 11.01 23.37
C ILE A 714 0.56 12.42 23.83
N SER A 715 1.57 13.30 23.87
CA SER A 715 1.41 14.73 24.15
C SER A 715 1.57 15.53 22.87
N ALA A 716 0.60 16.40 22.57
CA ALA A 716 0.60 17.26 21.40
C ALA A 716 0.79 18.73 21.79
N TYR A 717 1.61 19.45 21.03
CA TYR A 717 1.92 20.85 21.25
C TYR A 717 1.70 21.66 19.97
N ARG A 718 1.19 22.88 20.11
CA ARG A 718 0.97 23.81 18.99
C ARG A 718 2.01 24.91 19.01
N LEU A 719 2.59 25.23 17.85
CA LEU A 719 3.37 26.45 17.68
C LEU A 719 2.43 27.68 17.78
N VAL A 720 2.63 28.52 18.80
CA VAL A 720 1.77 29.69 19.07
C VAL A 720 2.36 30.97 18.52
N SER A 721 3.67 31.15 18.64
CA SER A 721 4.36 32.34 18.13
C SER A 721 5.78 32.02 17.71
N HIS A 722 6.26 32.74 16.71
CA HIS A 722 7.66 32.81 16.33
C HIS A 722 8.12 34.26 16.41
N PHE A 723 9.29 34.49 17.01
CA PHE A 723 9.94 35.79 17.04
C PHE A 723 11.13 35.75 16.08
N ALA A 724 11.12 36.64 15.08
CA ALA A 724 12.20 36.79 14.11
C ALA A 724 12.77 38.20 14.19
N VAL A 725 14.09 38.32 14.10
CA VAL A 725 14.78 39.62 14.07
C VAL A 725 15.21 39.88 12.63
N VAL A 726 14.83 41.03 12.11
CA VAL A 726 15.27 41.49 10.79
C VAL A 726 16.59 42.22 10.98
N SER A 727 17.67 41.67 10.43
CA SER A 727 18.94 42.39 10.31
C SER A 727 18.71 43.57 9.36
N SER A 728 18.95 44.80 9.83
CA SER A 728 18.90 46.02 9.04
C SER A 728 20.03 46.09 8.02
#